data_AF-A0A9X2ZZR0-F1
#
_entry.id   AF-A0A9X2ZZR0-F1
#
_cell.length_a   1.000
_cell.length_b   1.000
_cell.length_c   1.000
_cell.angle_alpha   90.00
_cell.angle_beta   90.00
_cell.angle_gamma   90.00
#
_symmetry.space_group_name_H-M   'P 1'
#
loop_
_entity.id
_entity.type
_entity.pdbx_description
1 polymer ?
#
loop_
_entity_poly.entity_id
_entity_poly.type
_entity_poly.pdbx_seq_one_letter_code
_entity_poly.pdbx_strand_id
1 'polypeptide(L)'
;MERNRGASYRLDPPPNGTAVVGADTGPGGLLDARNEVVPFHGRIRELGALTRWRDDPARMATLLLHGVAGVGKTRLANKFVVDSRAAGWTVLVARHGEGSADLRPAASSTRLLVVVDDADRWPWADLRDLLREPWQRTSAESRVLLLSRLAGWWWSSTRQRGAEIGHVMTDLPLVDRPEEHAEQYAVACSTFARTLGVDRPSAEPRHADTTFDVHMAALAFVLGAAPGSGRSDLVRHLMSRDGVPVGSPRLGEDFLAVALLDPRIEAEVSAAGLGTLVQAARRWPHLRKRAEALFTADPELARTASASTLLALVEMSSIPLLRAIAPHVFDEQRLTGDVLPAVLTRRLVEHAVAVGSDPLEHAELYGMLGARAALASLRDEALVAAHREVGLYRELAVDDETEHRPALAEALGDLGLRFVAVGEPGEALLAARESVALCEEVVGEDPERTPQLAAAFEQLAQRCTALGLREEAVEAIGRATALYQGLAVASPGLFRLDFAKAGHQLAVRLFDVGRTSEASEVAERTVEAWRVVAEADPRFEPDFARTLAQIGMVLRSNDLRAEAVEVVEESIVVLRRLVAVNPRGFEPDLAVALTSCSSLLLEADRRVDAVRFAEEAVAVRRRVAESGLPGHQASLAAALCHLVETSDRFEDRLAAAEEAVDLLRRTGGHRVDLAVAWATLAGVLLYDRRDYEAHRAVDEVLLIVRLLPRQALVVDGPRVTRAVVALSDELSAVRHHGKAVELAELVVVLWRDLTDPAAHLYALHRLALALGQARRHDEARDVAHTAVVLWHLLRTPENLAADIGYSEALATYARLCAATGTALEHALDAAHRAVRVARTANTSPAGLTRALTAVDLVLDAVATPS
;
A
#
# COMPACT_ATOMS: atom_id res chain seq x y z
N MET A 1 -6.61 -15.46 -12.99
CA MET A 1 -6.13 -15.89 -14.32
C MET A 1 -5.51 -14.70 -15.08
N GLU A 2 -4.37 -14.14 -14.65
CA GLU A 2 -3.83 -12.91 -15.29
C GLU A 2 -2.33 -12.91 -15.65
N ARG A 3 -1.57 -13.98 -15.36
CA ARG A 3 -0.09 -13.93 -15.46
C ARG A 3 0.52 -14.45 -16.77
N ASN A 4 -0.04 -14.13 -17.93
CA ASN A 4 0.66 -14.39 -19.20
C ASN A 4 0.15 -13.53 -20.37
N ARG A 5 -0.08 -12.23 -20.16
CA ARG A 5 -0.06 -11.28 -21.27
C ARG A 5 1.39 -10.83 -21.44
N GLY A 6 1.96 -11.00 -22.63
CA GLY A 6 3.24 -10.36 -22.97
C GLY A 6 3.14 -8.85 -22.72
N ALA A 7 4.28 -8.18 -22.51
CA ALA A 7 4.29 -6.75 -22.24
C ALA A 7 3.51 -5.99 -23.33
N SER A 8 2.43 -5.33 -22.94
CA SER A 8 1.53 -4.51 -23.77
C SER A 8 2.18 -3.21 -24.25
N TYR A 9 3.42 -2.97 -23.82
CA TYR A 9 4.24 -1.84 -24.17
C TYR A 9 5.69 -2.29 -24.43
N ARG A 10 6.40 -1.50 -25.23
CA ARG A 10 7.81 -1.70 -25.57
C ARG A 10 8.67 -0.51 -25.18
N LEU A 11 9.96 -0.77 -24.98
CA LEU A 11 10.98 0.26 -24.73
C LEU A 11 11.88 0.42 -25.95
N ASP A 12 11.83 1.60 -26.56
CA ASP A 12 12.61 1.97 -27.74
C ASP A 12 13.80 2.88 -27.33
N PRO A 13 14.90 2.90 -28.10
CA PRO A 13 15.93 3.91 -27.90
C PRO A 13 15.36 5.30 -28.21
N PRO A 14 15.82 6.35 -27.53
CA PRO A 14 15.42 7.72 -27.83
C PRO A 14 15.81 8.05 -29.28
N PRO A 15 15.03 8.90 -29.98
CA PRO A 15 15.39 9.34 -31.32
C PRO A 15 16.80 9.94 -31.29
N ASN A 16 17.69 9.45 -32.16
CA ASN A 16 18.97 10.10 -32.40
C ASN A 16 18.61 11.47 -32.99
N GLY A 17 19.03 12.58 -32.36
CA GLY A 17 18.67 13.98 -32.71
C GLY A 17 19.13 14.45 -34.10
N THR A 18 19.21 13.54 -35.06
CA THR A 18 19.45 13.70 -36.49
C THR A 18 18.32 12.97 -37.22
N ALA A 19 17.11 13.52 -37.24
CA ALA A 19 16.09 13.04 -38.15
C ALA A 19 16.51 13.43 -39.57
N VAL A 20 16.84 12.44 -40.39
CA VAL A 20 17.04 12.63 -41.83
C VAL A 20 15.65 12.77 -42.43
N VAL A 21 15.28 13.96 -42.90
CA VAL A 21 14.14 14.13 -43.81
C VAL A 21 14.46 13.26 -45.03
N GLY A 22 13.82 12.10 -45.15
CA GLY A 22 13.95 11.26 -46.33
C GLY A 22 13.30 11.93 -47.54
N ALA A 23 13.73 11.56 -48.75
CA ALA A 23 13.14 12.08 -50.00
C ALA A 23 11.62 11.81 -50.13
N ASP A 24 11.10 10.84 -49.36
CA ASP A 24 9.68 10.43 -49.35
C ASP A 24 8.82 11.17 -48.29
N THR A 25 9.41 12.07 -47.48
CA THR A 25 8.67 12.86 -46.48
C THR A 25 8.07 14.09 -47.14
N GLY A 26 6.80 14.02 -47.57
CA GLY A 26 6.09 15.18 -48.11
C GLY A 26 6.10 16.40 -47.16
N PRO A 27 5.92 17.64 -47.65
CA PRO A 27 5.85 18.87 -46.86
C PRO A 27 5.15 18.77 -45.48
N GLY A 28 4.01 18.09 -45.36
CA GLY A 28 3.30 17.88 -44.09
C GLY A 28 4.12 17.14 -43.03
N GLY A 29 5.05 16.26 -43.44
CA GLY A 29 6.00 15.59 -42.55
C GLY A 29 6.99 16.55 -41.86
N LEU A 30 7.22 17.75 -42.42
CA LEU A 30 8.08 18.77 -41.79
C LEU A 30 7.48 19.35 -40.50
N LEU A 31 6.16 19.19 -40.29
CA LEU A 31 5.48 19.62 -39.07
C LEU A 31 5.58 18.62 -37.91
N ASP A 32 6.02 17.38 -38.17
CA ASP A 32 6.19 16.38 -37.11
C ASP A 32 7.31 16.82 -36.15
N ALA A 33 6.96 16.93 -34.86
CA ALA A 33 7.90 17.34 -33.82
C ALA A 33 9.11 16.42 -33.72
N ARG A 34 8.96 15.14 -34.07
CA ARG A 34 10.05 14.13 -34.04
C ARG A 34 11.10 14.35 -35.12
N ASN A 35 10.77 15.10 -36.17
CA ASN A 35 11.70 15.42 -37.24
C ASN A 35 12.58 16.63 -36.92
N GLU A 36 12.26 17.38 -35.86
CA GLU A 36 13.07 18.49 -35.32
C GLU A 36 13.55 19.53 -36.36
N VAL A 37 12.82 19.68 -37.48
CA VAL A 37 13.20 20.55 -38.60
C VAL A 37 13.39 22.00 -38.14
N VAL A 38 12.44 22.52 -37.36
CA VAL A 38 12.56 23.82 -36.68
C VAL A 38 13.28 23.61 -35.34
N PRO A 39 14.41 24.29 -35.08
CA PRO A 39 15.16 24.17 -33.82
C PRO A 39 14.30 24.48 -32.59
N PHE A 40 14.67 23.88 -31.45
CA PHE A 40 14.03 24.19 -30.17
C PHE A 40 14.35 25.64 -29.75
N HIS A 41 13.31 26.39 -29.36
CA HIS A 41 13.39 27.79 -28.95
C HIS A 41 12.53 28.07 -27.71
N GLY A 42 12.99 28.94 -26.81
CA GLY A 42 12.25 29.34 -25.61
C GLY A 42 12.22 28.32 -24.47
N ARG A 43 11.20 28.40 -23.59
CA ARG A 43 10.89 27.43 -22.51
C ARG A 43 12.00 27.12 -21.48
N ILE A 44 12.91 28.07 -21.26
CA ILE A 44 14.07 27.91 -20.35
C ILE A 44 13.64 27.58 -18.91
N ARG A 45 12.56 28.20 -18.41
CA ARG A 45 12.06 27.96 -17.05
C ARG A 45 11.58 26.53 -16.85
N GLU A 46 10.81 26.01 -17.80
CA GLU A 46 10.28 24.65 -17.77
C GLU A 46 11.39 23.61 -17.91
N LEU A 47 12.36 23.85 -18.79
CA LEU A 47 13.54 22.99 -18.92
C LEU A 47 14.37 22.97 -17.62
N GLY A 48 14.50 24.13 -16.96
CA GLY A 48 15.15 24.23 -15.64
C GLY A 48 14.39 23.49 -14.54
N ALA A 49 13.04 23.45 -14.59
CA ALA A 49 12.23 22.67 -13.66
C ALA A 49 12.42 21.16 -13.88
N LEU A 50 12.40 20.68 -15.13
CA LEU A 50 12.68 19.29 -15.47
C LEU A 50 14.09 18.86 -15.05
N THR A 51 15.08 19.74 -15.24
CA THR A 51 16.47 19.50 -14.80
C THR A 51 16.56 19.34 -13.29
N ARG A 52 15.94 20.23 -12.51
CA ARG A 52 15.91 20.13 -11.04
C ARG A 52 15.22 18.86 -10.57
N TRP A 53 14.11 18.47 -11.20
CA TRP A 53 13.41 17.22 -10.87
C TRP A 53 14.25 15.97 -11.19
N ARG A 54 14.96 15.96 -12.32
CA ARG A 54 15.87 14.87 -12.68
C ARG A 54 16.95 14.69 -11.62
N ASP A 55 17.56 15.80 -11.20
CA ASP A 55 18.72 15.80 -10.30
C ASP A 55 18.36 15.78 -8.80
N ASP A 56 17.07 15.65 -8.47
CA ASP A 56 16.57 15.49 -7.09
C ASP A 56 17.15 14.21 -6.43
N PRO A 57 17.43 14.17 -5.11
CA PRO A 57 18.02 13.00 -4.46
C PRO A 57 17.06 11.79 -4.34
N ALA A 58 15.78 11.92 -4.69
CA ALA A 58 14.85 10.80 -4.65
C ALA A 58 15.33 9.63 -5.55
N ARG A 59 15.31 8.42 -4.99
CA ARG A 59 15.68 7.20 -5.73
C ARG A 59 14.77 6.95 -6.93
N MET A 60 13.46 7.11 -6.74
CA MET A 60 12.45 6.89 -7.78
C MET A 60 11.52 8.12 -7.81
N ALA A 61 11.36 8.73 -8.99
CA ALA A 61 10.46 9.85 -9.17
C ALA A 61 9.76 9.80 -10.53
N THR A 62 8.49 10.20 -10.54
CA THR A 62 7.67 10.31 -11.75
C THR A 62 7.12 11.72 -11.86
N LEU A 63 7.28 12.34 -13.04
CA LEU A 63 6.75 13.67 -13.33
C LEU A 63 5.76 13.61 -14.50
N LEU A 64 4.59 14.22 -14.30
CA LEU A 64 3.63 14.46 -15.37
C LEU A 64 3.85 15.83 -16.01
N LEU A 65 4.27 15.87 -17.27
CA LEU A 65 4.28 17.07 -18.10
C LEU A 65 2.97 17.12 -18.90
N HIS A 66 2.08 18.05 -18.54
CA HIS A 66 0.75 18.14 -19.14
C HIS A 66 0.44 19.51 -19.74
N GLY A 67 -0.46 19.57 -20.72
CA GLY A 67 -0.84 20.82 -21.38
C GLY A 67 -1.60 20.58 -22.68
N VAL A 68 -2.25 21.60 -23.24
CA VAL A 68 -3.08 21.45 -24.45
C VAL A 68 -2.31 20.87 -25.65
N ALA A 69 -2.99 20.18 -26.54
CA ALA A 69 -2.36 19.61 -27.74
C ALA A 69 -1.81 20.74 -28.64
N GLY A 70 -0.54 20.62 -29.05
CA GLY A 70 0.14 21.63 -29.88
C GLY A 70 1.03 22.62 -29.13
N VAL A 71 1.01 22.65 -27.79
CA VAL A 71 1.77 23.62 -26.95
C VAL A 71 3.29 23.36 -26.87
N GLY A 72 3.79 22.30 -27.52
CA GLY A 72 5.23 22.00 -27.58
C GLY A 72 5.76 20.98 -26.56
N LYS A 73 4.90 20.18 -25.89
CA LYS A 73 5.31 19.12 -24.94
C LYS A 73 6.37 18.17 -25.49
N THR A 74 6.12 17.57 -26.66
CA THR A 74 7.04 16.62 -27.31
C THR A 74 8.38 17.29 -27.65
N ARG A 75 8.36 18.57 -28.08
CA ARG A 75 9.59 19.34 -28.35
C ARG A 75 10.41 19.60 -27.09
N LEU A 76 9.75 19.95 -25.98
CA LEU A 76 10.40 20.14 -24.67
C LEU A 76 10.97 18.82 -24.15
N ALA A 77 10.21 17.72 -24.24
CA ALA A 77 10.65 16.40 -23.86
C ALA A 77 11.88 15.94 -24.64
N ASN A 78 11.88 16.12 -25.97
CA ASN A 78 13.04 15.79 -26.82
C ASN A 78 14.28 16.59 -26.42
N LYS A 79 14.15 17.91 -26.20
CA LYS A 79 15.28 18.73 -25.73
C LYS A 79 15.81 18.23 -24.38
N PHE A 80 14.92 17.90 -23.45
CA PHE A 80 15.27 17.36 -22.14
C PHE A 80 15.92 15.97 -22.22
N VAL A 81 15.52 15.12 -23.17
CA VAL A 81 16.15 13.82 -23.46
C VAL A 81 17.60 14.03 -23.89
N VAL A 82 17.86 14.96 -24.81
CA VAL A 82 19.22 15.29 -25.26
C VAL A 82 20.09 15.77 -24.08
N ASP A 83 19.56 16.69 -23.27
CA ASP A 83 20.29 17.23 -22.11
C ASP A 83 20.54 16.18 -21.03
N SER A 84 19.63 15.22 -20.85
CA SER A 84 19.77 14.13 -19.89
C SER A 84 20.81 13.11 -20.32
N ARG A 85 20.87 12.78 -21.62
CA ARG A 85 21.94 11.94 -22.17
C ARG A 85 23.31 12.61 -22.00
N ALA A 86 23.40 13.92 -22.25
CA ALA A 86 24.62 14.69 -22.03
C ALA A 86 25.04 14.70 -20.55
N ALA A 87 24.08 14.63 -19.63
CA ALA A 87 24.31 14.51 -18.19
C ALA A 87 24.58 13.06 -17.70
N GLY A 88 24.72 12.08 -18.62
CA GLY A 88 25.07 10.70 -18.29
C GLY A 88 23.89 9.78 -17.93
N TRP A 89 22.65 10.19 -18.19
CA TRP A 89 21.47 9.35 -17.97
C TRP A 89 21.28 8.36 -19.13
N THR A 90 20.96 7.11 -18.81
CA THR A 90 20.42 6.16 -19.78
C THR A 90 18.97 6.53 -20.03
N VAL A 91 18.60 6.83 -21.28
CA VAL A 91 17.23 7.24 -21.63
C VAL A 91 16.57 6.18 -22.49
N LEU A 92 15.31 5.85 -22.19
CA LEU A 92 14.44 4.97 -22.97
C LEU A 92 13.09 5.64 -23.23
N VAL A 93 12.45 5.31 -24.35
CA VAL A 93 11.11 5.80 -24.70
C VAL A 93 10.14 4.64 -24.70
N ALA A 94 9.11 4.72 -23.86
CA ALA A 94 8.07 3.71 -23.78
C ALA A 94 6.96 3.99 -24.79
N ARG A 95 6.53 2.95 -25.51
CA ARG A 95 5.43 3.01 -26.48
C ARG A 95 4.44 1.88 -26.24
N HIS A 96 3.14 2.19 -26.31
CA HIS A 96 2.06 1.21 -26.18
C HIS A 96 1.81 0.49 -27.51
N GLY A 97 1.61 -0.83 -27.49
CA GLY A 97 1.33 -1.67 -28.66
C GLY A 97 2.43 -2.69 -29.04
N GLU A 98 2.08 -3.63 -29.92
CA GLU A 98 2.98 -4.72 -30.38
C GLU A 98 4.08 -4.23 -31.34
N GLY A 99 5.31 -4.72 -31.19
CA GLY A 99 6.43 -4.45 -32.09
C GLY A 99 7.66 -5.30 -31.80
N SER A 100 8.62 -5.32 -32.75
CA SER A 100 9.73 -6.28 -32.77
C SER A 100 10.94 -5.92 -31.90
N ALA A 101 11.00 -4.71 -31.34
CA ALA A 101 12.14 -4.24 -30.54
C ALA A 101 11.68 -3.85 -29.13
N ASP A 102 12.25 -4.50 -28.11
CA ASP A 102 11.97 -4.23 -26.71
C ASP A 102 13.29 -4.21 -25.92
N LEU A 103 13.83 -3.01 -25.70
CA LEU A 103 15.08 -2.83 -24.99
C LEU A 103 14.85 -2.89 -23.48
N ARG A 104 15.30 -3.97 -22.84
CA ARG A 104 15.36 -4.03 -21.38
C ARG A 104 16.70 -3.48 -20.88
N PRO A 105 16.71 -2.45 -20.02
CA PRO A 105 17.96 -1.92 -19.47
C PRO A 105 18.66 -3.00 -18.65
N ALA A 106 20.00 -2.97 -18.65
CA ALA A 106 20.79 -3.87 -17.81
C ALA A 106 20.45 -3.61 -16.34
N ALA A 107 20.40 -4.68 -15.52
CA ALA A 107 20.06 -4.58 -14.10
C ALA A 107 20.99 -3.63 -13.30
N SER A 108 22.15 -3.25 -13.86
CA SER A 108 23.17 -2.39 -13.24
C SER A 108 23.24 -0.95 -13.79
N SER A 109 22.21 -0.43 -14.47
CA SER A 109 22.20 0.98 -14.90
C SER A 109 22.23 1.92 -13.68
N THR A 110 23.21 2.82 -13.61
CA THR A 110 23.33 3.77 -12.47
C THR A 110 22.22 4.82 -12.48
N ARG A 111 21.88 5.38 -13.64
CA ARG A 111 20.84 6.42 -13.79
C ARG A 111 19.95 6.16 -15.00
N LEU A 112 18.64 6.01 -14.78
CA LEU A 112 17.65 5.66 -15.80
C LEU A 112 16.55 6.73 -15.92
N LEU A 113 16.26 7.18 -17.14
CA LEU A 113 15.12 8.02 -17.49
C LEU A 113 14.24 7.30 -18.51
N VAL A 114 12.96 7.11 -18.20
CA VAL A 114 11.96 6.56 -19.11
C VAL A 114 10.99 7.66 -19.49
N VAL A 115 10.79 7.91 -20.79
CA VAL A 115 9.81 8.87 -21.30
C VAL A 115 8.61 8.10 -21.85
N VAL A 116 7.41 8.41 -21.36
CA VAL A 116 6.15 7.82 -21.81
C VAL A 116 5.35 8.89 -22.55
N ASP A 117 5.10 8.67 -23.84
CA ASP A 117 4.33 9.60 -24.65
C ASP A 117 2.82 9.26 -24.64
N ASP A 118 1.98 10.29 -24.73
CA ASP A 118 0.51 10.20 -24.58
C ASP A 118 0.08 9.27 -23.42
N ALA A 119 0.65 9.47 -22.24
CA ALA A 119 0.43 8.62 -21.05
C ALA A 119 -1.05 8.55 -20.62
N ASP A 120 -1.84 9.60 -20.88
CA ASP A 120 -3.30 9.61 -20.65
C ASP A 120 -4.07 8.62 -21.53
N ARG A 121 -3.42 8.04 -22.56
CA ARG A 121 -4.02 7.05 -23.46
C ARG A 121 -3.76 5.62 -23.05
N TRP A 122 -2.78 5.39 -22.17
CA TRP A 122 -2.37 4.06 -21.76
C TRP A 122 -3.37 3.51 -20.73
N PRO A 123 -3.75 2.23 -20.81
CA PRO A 123 -4.43 1.56 -19.71
C PRO A 123 -3.59 1.67 -18.44
N TRP A 124 -4.23 1.96 -17.31
CA TRP A 124 -3.52 2.10 -16.04
C TRP A 124 -2.72 0.86 -15.67
N ALA A 125 -3.23 -0.34 -15.96
CA ALA A 125 -2.52 -1.60 -15.70
C ALA A 125 -1.13 -1.62 -16.35
N ASP A 126 -1.02 -1.09 -17.58
CA ASP A 126 0.23 -1.08 -18.34
C ASP A 126 1.21 -0.04 -17.78
N LEU A 127 0.71 1.15 -17.40
CA LEU A 127 1.52 2.16 -16.70
C LEU A 127 2.00 1.65 -15.34
N ARG A 128 1.14 0.98 -14.58
CA ARG A 128 1.47 0.35 -13.30
C ARG A 128 2.58 -0.69 -13.48
N ASP A 129 2.46 -1.53 -14.49
CA ASP A 129 3.43 -2.58 -14.75
C ASP A 129 4.78 -1.95 -15.13
N LEU A 130 4.78 -0.92 -15.99
CA LEU A 130 5.96 -0.10 -16.28
C LEU A 130 6.60 0.46 -15.01
N LEU A 131 5.82 1.10 -14.13
CA LEU A 131 6.31 1.71 -12.88
C LEU A 131 6.81 0.68 -11.84
N ARG A 132 6.44 -0.61 -11.99
CA ARG A 132 6.82 -1.70 -11.09
C ARG A 132 7.98 -2.56 -11.59
N GLU A 133 8.48 -2.30 -12.79
CA GLU A 133 9.51 -3.11 -13.42
C GLU A 133 10.76 -3.27 -12.54
N PRO A 134 11.37 -4.48 -12.49
CA PRO A 134 12.50 -4.76 -11.60
C PRO A 134 13.68 -3.80 -11.79
N TRP A 135 13.97 -3.40 -13.03
CA TRP A 135 15.09 -2.50 -13.32
C TRP A 135 14.93 -1.08 -12.77
N GLN A 136 13.70 -0.64 -12.49
CA GLN A 136 13.50 0.62 -11.78
C GLN A 136 13.99 0.56 -10.35
N ARG A 137 13.93 -0.62 -9.72
CA ARG A 137 14.43 -0.85 -8.36
C ARG A 137 15.92 -1.19 -8.34
N THR A 138 16.46 -1.85 -9.35
CA THR A 138 17.90 -2.19 -9.36
C THR A 138 18.80 -1.01 -9.75
N SER A 139 18.24 0.02 -10.40
CA SER A 139 18.97 1.25 -10.72
C SER A 139 19.21 2.11 -9.46
N ALA A 140 20.30 2.89 -9.45
CA ALA A 140 20.60 3.78 -8.32
C ALA A 140 19.64 4.98 -8.29
N GLU A 141 19.32 5.56 -9.46
CA GLU A 141 18.31 6.60 -9.63
C GLU A 141 17.42 6.29 -10.85
N SER A 142 16.09 6.36 -10.69
CA SER A 142 15.08 6.12 -11.73
C SER A 142 14.13 7.30 -11.87
N ARG A 143 13.91 7.75 -13.11
CA ARG A 143 13.01 8.86 -13.47
C ARG A 143 12.03 8.41 -14.53
N VAL A 144 10.75 8.74 -14.35
CA VAL A 144 9.72 8.49 -15.36
C VAL A 144 9.05 9.82 -15.73
N LEU A 145 9.18 10.23 -16.98
CA LEU A 145 8.53 11.43 -17.51
C LEU A 145 7.29 11.01 -18.30
N LEU A 146 6.11 11.32 -17.77
CA LEU A 146 4.83 11.09 -18.43
C LEU A 146 4.43 12.34 -19.21
N LEU A 147 4.14 12.20 -20.51
CA LEU A 147 3.61 13.28 -21.33
C LEU A 147 2.11 13.09 -21.49
N SER A 148 1.32 14.13 -21.23
CA SER A 148 -0.14 14.04 -21.34
C SER A 148 -0.77 15.34 -21.84
N ARG A 149 -2.00 15.25 -22.35
CA ARG A 149 -2.82 16.43 -22.66
C ARG A 149 -3.55 16.99 -21.44
N LEU A 150 -3.85 16.13 -20.47
CA LEU A 150 -4.66 16.44 -19.28
C LEU A 150 -4.03 15.81 -18.03
N ALA A 151 -4.16 16.45 -16.87
CA ALA A 151 -3.91 15.79 -15.59
C ALA A 151 -5.16 15.05 -15.12
N GLY A 152 -6.26 15.77 -14.81
CA GLY A 152 -7.55 15.17 -14.46
C GLY A 152 -7.49 14.10 -13.35
N TRP A 153 -8.54 13.29 -13.24
CA TRP A 153 -8.62 12.23 -12.23
C TRP A 153 -7.71 11.04 -12.54
N TRP A 154 -7.39 10.76 -13.80
CA TRP A 154 -6.43 9.70 -14.14
C TRP A 154 -5.05 9.97 -13.50
N TRP A 155 -4.63 11.24 -13.44
CA TRP A 155 -3.41 11.63 -12.75
C TRP A 155 -3.54 11.54 -11.23
N SER A 156 -4.65 11.97 -10.62
CA SER A 156 -4.89 11.77 -9.17
C SER A 156 -4.73 10.30 -8.78
N SER A 157 -5.38 9.40 -9.52
CA SER A 157 -5.30 7.95 -9.32
C SER A 157 -3.86 7.43 -9.50
N THR A 158 -3.21 7.83 -10.60
CA THR A 158 -1.82 7.46 -10.90
C THR A 158 -0.86 7.92 -9.80
N ARG A 159 -1.05 9.15 -9.31
CA ARG A 159 -0.23 9.77 -8.26
C ARG A 159 -0.34 9.01 -6.95
N GLN A 160 -1.55 8.72 -6.49
CA GLN A 160 -1.76 7.99 -5.23
C GLN A 160 -1.18 6.56 -5.32
N ARG A 161 -1.45 5.84 -6.43
CA ARG A 161 -0.94 4.48 -6.64
C ARG A 161 0.58 4.44 -6.88
N GLY A 162 1.14 5.47 -7.51
CA GLY A 162 2.59 5.63 -7.72
C GLY A 162 3.35 5.88 -6.42
N ALA A 163 2.78 6.65 -5.50
CA ALA A 163 3.36 6.88 -4.19
C ALA A 163 3.47 5.58 -3.36
N GLU A 164 2.46 4.70 -3.43
CA GLU A 164 2.47 3.39 -2.73
C GLU A 164 3.61 2.47 -3.15
N ILE A 165 4.07 2.59 -4.40
CA ILE A 165 5.18 1.80 -4.93
C ILE A 165 6.53 2.51 -4.77
N GLY A 166 6.56 3.65 -4.06
CA GLY A 166 7.78 4.36 -3.65
C GLY A 166 8.25 5.45 -4.60
N HIS A 167 7.44 5.89 -5.58
CA HIS A 167 7.78 7.03 -6.44
C HIS A 167 7.42 8.36 -5.79
N VAL A 168 8.30 9.35 -5.90
CA VAL A 168 7.95 10.76 -5.69
C VAL A 168 7.20 11.27 -6.92
N MET A 169 5.95 11.68 -6.74
CA MET A 169 5.05 12.05 -7.84
C MET A 169 4.84 13.56 -7.92
N THR A 170 5.16 14.17 -9.06
CA THR A 170 5.03 15.62 -9.31
C THR A 170 4.42 15.90 -10.69
N ASP A 171 3.88 17.10 -10.90
CA ASP A 171 3.41 17.53 -12.21
C ASP A 171 3.92 18.92 -12.60
N LEU A 172 4.00 19.16 -13.90
CA LEU A 172 4.44 20.40 -14.51
C LEU A 172 3.44 20.79 -15.61
N PRO A 173 2.59 21.81 -15.39
CA PRO A 173 1.70 22.32 -16.42
C PRO A 173 2.50 23.13 -17.47
N LEU A 174 2.20 22.88 -18.73
CA LEU A 174 2.76 23.59 -19.88
C LEU A 174 1.67 24.44 -20.54
N VAL A 175 1.74 25.75 -20.29
CA VAL A 175 0.79 26.75 -20.80
C VAL A 175 1.35 27.38 -22.07
N ASP A 176 0.51 27.71 -23.04
CA ASP A 176 0.95 28.40 -24.26
C ASP A 176 1.43 29.84 -23.97
N ARG A 177 2.31 30.37 -24.83
CA ARG A 177 2.90 31.71 -24.70
C ARG A 177 2.72 32.51 -25.98
N PRO A 178 1.57 33.18 -26.15
CA PRO A 178 1.28 33.98 -27.33
C PRO A 178 2.35 35.04 -27.63
N GLU A 179 3.01 35.56 -26.59
CA GLU A 179 4.09 36.54 -26.71
C GLU A 179 5.33 36.01 -27.46
N GLU A 180 5.55 34.69 -27.46
CA GLU A 180 6.68 34.05 -28.16
C GLU A 180 6.31 33.66 -29.62
N HIS A 181 5.03 33.74 -30.02
CA HIS A 181 4.56 33.23 -31.31
C HIS A 181 5.14 33.95 -32.52
N ALA A 182 5.32 35.27 -32.45
CA ALA A 182 5.87 36.06 -33.57
C ALA A 182 7.32 35.66 -33.88
N GLU A 183 8.13 35.47 -32.84
CA GLU A 183 9.51 35.01 -32.96
C GLU A 183 9.56 33.55 -33.45
N GLN A 184 8.74 32.67 -32.87
CA GLN A 184 8.61 31.27 -33.30
C GLN A 184 8.21 31.17 -34.77
N TYR A 185 7.27 32.00 -35.23
CA TYR A 185 6.85 32.07 -36.63
C TYR A 185 8.01 32.47 -37.54
N ALA A 186 8.76 33.52 -37.18
CA ALA A 186 9.90 33.99 -37.95
C ALA A 186 10.99 32.92 -38.10
N VAL A 187 11.28 32.19 -37.02
CA VAL A 187 12.24 31.07 -37.01
C VAL A 187 11.73 29.91 -37.87
N ALA A 188 10.46 29.53 -37.72
CA ALA A 188 9.83 28.46 -38.49
C ALA A 188 9.82 28.77 -40.00
N CYS A 189 9.36 29.95 -40.40
CA CYS A 189 9.37 30.39 -41.81
C CYS A 189 10.76 30.37 -42.41
N SER A 190 11.76 30.91 -41.72
CA SER A 190 13.15 30.93 -42.20
C SER A 190 13.71 29.52 -42.37
N THR A 191 13.30 28.61 -41.51
CA THR A 191 13.80 27.23 -41.52
C THR A 191 13.13 26.42 -42.60
N PHE A 192 11.80 26.45 -42.71
CA PHE A 192 11.08 25.76 -43.78
C PHE A 192 11.44 26.29 -45.17
N ALA A 193 11.55 27.61 -45.34
CA ALA A 193 11.98 28.21 -46.61
C ALA A 193 13.36 27.71 -47.04
N ARG A 194 14.31 27.64 -46.10
CA ARG A 194 15.65 27.08 -46.34
C ARG A 194 15.61 25.59 -46.67
N THR A 195 14.82 24.80 -45.95
CA THR A 195 14.68 23.36 -46.17
C THR A 195 14.04 23.03 -47.53
N LEU A 196 13.08 23.83 -47.98
CA LEU A 196 12.36 23.64 -49.23
C LEU A 196 12.97 24.38 -50.42
N GLY A 197 13.99 25.22 -50.20
CA GLY A 197 14.66 25.98 -51.26
C GLY A 197 13.80 27.09 -51.88
N VAL A 198 12.93 27.72 -51.09
CA VAL A 198 12.01 28.79 -51.53
C VAL A 198 12.22 30.08 -50.75
N ASP A 199 11.68 31.19 -51.25
CA ASP A 199 11.78 32.49 -50.59
C ASP A 199 10.92 32.58 -49.33
N ARG A 200 11.41 33.33 -48.33
CA ARG A 200 10.70 33.52 -47.06
C ARG A 200 9.44 34.39 -47.28
N PRO A 201 8.25 33.95 -46.83
CA PRO A 201 7.04 34.75 -46.94
C PRO A 201 7.09 35.98 -46.00
N SER A 202 6.47 37.08 -46.44
CA SER A 202 6.34 38.34 -45.68
C SER A 202 5.03 38.46 -44.89
N ALA A 203 4.09 37.52 -45.06
CA ALA A 203 2.79 37.55 -44.40
C ALA A 203 2.87 37.12 -42.92
N GLU A 204 2.08 37.78 -42.07
CA GLU A 204 1.90 37.40 -40.65
C GLU A 204 0.69 36.47 -40.49
N PRO A 205 0.76 35.48 -39.58
CA PRO A 205 -0.35 34.57 -39.32
C PRO A 205 -1.46 35.31 -38.57
N ARG A 206 -2.71 35.22 -39.05
CA ARG A 206 -3.86 35.88 -38.40
C ARG A 206 -4.30 35.19 -37.09
N HIS A 207 -4.13 33.88 -36.99
CA HIS A 207 -4.63 33.07 -35.86
C HIS A 207 -3.72 31.86 -35.60
N ALA A 208 -3.00 31.89 -34.49
CA ALA A 208 -2.26 30.74 -33.99
C ALA A 208 -2.50 30.62 -32.48
N ASP A 209 -3.22 29.58 -32.06
CA ASP A 209 -3.55 29.35 -30.65
C ASP A 209 -2.49 28.49 -29.95
N THR A 210 -1.58 27.88 -30.73
CA THR A 210 -0.56 26.95 -30.24
C THR A 210 0.70 27.04 -31.10
N THR A 211 1.86 26.63 -30.55
CA THR A 211 3.11 26.49 -31.30
C THR A 211 2.96 25.65 -32.57
N PHE A 212 2.14 24.59 -32.54
CA PHE A 212 1.86 23.80 -33.74
C PHE A 212 1.12 24.61 -34.82
N ASP A 213 0.16 25.45 -34.44
CA ASP A 213 -0.58 26.31 -35.36
C ASP A 213 0.33 27.37 -35.99
N VAL A 214 1.28 27.90 -35.20
CA VAL A 214 2.34 28.80 -35.71
C VAL A 214 3.16 28.09 -36.79
N HIS A 215 3.63 26.86 -36.53
CA HIS A 215 4.44 26.10 -37.49
C HIS A 215 3.64 25.68 -38.72
N MET A 216 2.37 25.29 -38.55
CA MET A 216 1.48 24.93 -39.66
C MET A 216 1.26 26.13 -40.59
N ALA A 217 0.97 27.30 -40.01
CA ALA A 217 0.82 28.54 -40.78
C ALA A 217 2.12 28.89 -41.50
N ALA A 218 3.27 28.82 -40.82
CA ALA A 218 4.57 29.08 -41.40
C ALA A 218 4.85 28.17 -42.62
N LEU A 219 4.66 26.86 -42.48
CA LEU A 219 4.86 25.92 -43.58
C LEU A 219 3.88 26.18 -44.73
N ALA A 220 2.60 26.36 -44.43
CA ALA A 220 1.58 26.59 -45.45
C ALA A 220 1.86 27.88 -46.26
N PHE A 221 2.30 28.97 -45.60
CA PHE A 221 2.67 30.20 -46.28
C PHE A 221 3.97 30.07 -47.09
N VAL A 222 4.95 29.32 -46.60
CA VAL A 222 6.16 28.95 -47.36
C VAL A 222 5.80 28.17 -48.64
N LEU A 223 4.74 27.36 -48.61
CA LEU A 223 4.22 26.60 -49.76
C LEU A 223 3.24 27.41 -50.65
N GLY A 224 2.99 28.68 -50.32
CA GLY A 224 2.18 29.59 -51.13
C GLY A 224 0.70 29.67 -50.75
N ALA A 225 0.31 29.35 -49.51
CA ALA A 225 -1.05 29.59 -49.04
C ALA A 225 -1.42 31.09 -49.08
N ALA A 226 -2.70 31.40 -49.35
CA ALA A 226 -3.17 32.77 -49.50
C ALA A 226 -3.10 33.55 -48.17
N PRO A 227 -2.64 34.82 -48.18
CA PRO A 227 -2.64 35.66 -46.97
C PRO A 227 -4.03 35.77 -46.35
N GLY A 228 -4.12 35.60 -45.03
CA GLY A 228 -5.39 35.67 -44.29
C GLY A 228 -6.24 34.38 -44.31
N SER A 229 -5.71 33.27 -44.83
CA SER A 229 -6.34 31.94 -44.77
C SER A 229 -6.64 31.50 -43.33
N GLY A 230 -7.84 30.95 -43.10
CA GLY A 230 -8.19 30.34 -41.82
C GLY A 230 -7.61 28.93 -41.67
N ARG A 231 -7.69 28.36 -40.46
CA ARG A 231 -7.13 27.03 -40.13
C ARG A 231 -7.54 25.94 -41.12
N SER A 232 -8.83 25.83 -41.43
CA SER A 232 -9.34 24.83 -42.38
C SER A 232 -8.77 24.98 -43.78
N ASP A 233 -8.49 26.21 -44.21
CA ASP A 233 -7.93 26.50 -45.53
C ASP A 233 -6.45 26.14 -45.59
N LEU A 234 -5.71 26.39 -44.50
CA LEU A 234 -4.31 25.97 -44.36
C LEU A 234 -4.19 24.44 -44.40
N VAL A 235 -5.04 23.72 -43.65
CA VAL A 235 -5.07 22.25 -43.66
C VAL A 235 -5.42 21.73 -45.06
N ARG A 236 -6.44 22.29 -45.72
CA ARG A 236 -6.82 21.90 -47.09
C ARG A 236 -5.69 22.18 -48.10
N HIS A 237 -4.98 23.29 -47.94
CA HIS A 237 -3.82 23.61 -48.77
C HIS A 237 -2.73 22.54 -48.60
N LEU A 238 -2.41 22.14 -47.36
CA LEU A 238 -1.44 21.07 -47.10
C LEU A 238 -1.91 19.71 -47.66
N MET A 239 -3.19 19.35 -47.53
CA MET A 239 -3.76 18.13 -48.15
C MET A 239 -3.67 18.12 -49.68
N SER A 240 -3.70 19.29 -50.32
CA SER A 240 -3.57 19.38 -51.79
C SER A 240 -2.13 19.17 -52.26
N ARG A 241 -1.15 19.35 -51.36
CA ARG A 241 0.27 19.18 -51.63
C ARG A 241 0.76 17.77 -51.30
N ASP A 242 0.19 17.16 -50.24
CA ASP A 242 0.51 15.81 -49.77
C ASP A 242 -0.74 14.99 -49.46
N GLY A 243 -0.63 13.67 -49.63
CA GLY A 243 -1.57 12.73 -48.99
C GLY A 243 -1.50 12.82 -47.45
N VAL A 244 -2.46 12.19 -46.76
CA VAL A 244 -2.47 12.15 -45.28
C VAL A 244 -1.14 11.57 -44.78
N PRO A 245 -0.30 12.34 -44.06
CA PRO A 245 1.02 11.92 -43.64
C PRO A 245 0.89 10.80 -42.62
N VAL A 246 1.61 9.72 -42.88
CA VAL A 246 1.66 8.54 -42.02
C VAL A 246 2.53 8.87 -40.81
N GLY A 247 2.01 8.58 -39.62
CA GLY A 247 2.78 8.61 -38.38
C GLY A 247 2.58 9.84 -37.48
N SER A 248 1.95 10.93 -37.93
CA SER A 248 1.64 12.09 -37.07
C SER A 248 0.17 12.09 -36.63
N PRO A 249 -0.16 11.76 -35.36
CA PRO A 249 -1.54 11.69 -34.89
C PRO A 249 -2.25 13.04 -35.00
N ARG A 250 -1.52 14.13 -34.73
CA ARG A 250 -2.08 15.49 -34.73
C ARG A 250 -2.49 15.96 -36.12
N LEU A 251 -1.67 15.66 -37.13
CA LEU A 251 -1.99 15.97 -38.52
C LEU A 251 -3.13 15.10 -39.03
N GLY A 252 -3.15 13.82 -38.67
CA GLY A 252 -4.29 12.92 -38.94
C GLY A 252 -5.60 13.46 -38.37
N GLU A 253 -5.62 13.96 -37.13
CA GLU A 253 -6.78 14.61 -36.51
C GLU A 253 -7.27 15.84 -37.32
N ASP A 254 -6.35 16.68 -37.83
CA ASP A 254 -6.68 17.86 -38.66
C ASP A 254 -7.23 17.48 -40.04
N PHE A 255 -6.61 16.49 -40.69
CA PHE A 255 -7.07 16.02 -42.01
C PHE A 255 -8.41 15.30 -41.94
N LEU A 256 -8.65 14.51 -40.89
CA LEU A 256 -9.96 13.91 -40.64
C LEU A 256 -11.05 14.98 -40.50
N ALA A 257 -10.74 16.08 -39.80
CA ALA A 257 -11.69 17.17 -39.59
C ALA A 257 -12.09 17.89 -40.88
N VAL A 258 -11.17 18.01 -41.84
CA VAL A 258 -11.47 18.59 -43.16
C VAL A 258 -12.17 17.58 -44.06
N ALA A 259 -11.78 16.29 -44.02
CA ALA A 259 -12.40 15.24 -44.83
C ALA A 259 -13.89 15.04 -44.46
N LEU A 260 -14.20 14.98 -43.16
CA LEU A 260 -15.56 14.77 -42.66
C LEU A 260 -16.47 16.00 -42.73
N LEU A 261 -16.03 17.09 -43.37
CA LEU A 261 -16.93 18.16 -43.83
C LEU A 261 -17.84 17.67 -44.96
N ASP A 262 -17.41 16.69 -45.75
CA ASP A 262 -18.30 15.99 -46.69
C ASP A 262 -19.21 15.04 -45.90
N PRO A 263 -20.54 15.27 -45.88
CA PRO A 263 -21.45 14.43 -45.12
C PRO A 263 -21.54 13.00 -45.66
N ARG A 264 -21.08 12.73 -46.89
CA ARG A 264 -21.10 11.40 -47.52
C ARG A 264 -19.99 10.47 -47.01
N ILE A 265 -18.94 11.02 -46.41
CA ILE A 265 -17.82 10.24 -45.87
C ILE A 265 -18.20 9.84 -44.45
N GLU A 266 -18.35 8.54 -44.19
CA GLU A 266 -18.64 8.00 -42.86
C GLU A 266 -17.36 7.91 -42.02
N ALA A 267 -17.51 8.05 -40.70
CA ALA A 267 -16.40 7.87 -39.77
C ALA A 267 -16.16 6.38 -39.54
N GLU A 268 -14.88 5.99 -39.47
CA GLU A 268 -14.51 4.62 -39.17
C GLU A 268 -14.91 4.26 -37.72
N VAL A 269 -15.66 3.17 -37.54
CA VAL A 269 -16.18 2.71 -36.24
C VAL A 269 -15.23 1.76 -35.49
N SER A 270 -14.02 1.54 -36.01
CA SER A 270 -12.98 0.79 -35.29
C SER A 270 -12.53 1.54 -34.04
N ALA A 271 -11.91 0.85 -33.08
CA ALA A 271 -11.37 1.49 -31.87
C ALA A 271 -10.40 2.64 -32.19
N ALA A 272 -9.56 2.48 -33.23
CA ALA A 272 -8.63 3.51 -33.70
C ALA A 272 -9.35 4.67 -34.41
N GLY A 273 -10.38 4.36 -35.23
CA GLY A 273 -11.21 5.35 -35.92
C GLY A 273 -11.99 6.23 -34.95
N LEU A 274 -12.68 5.61 -33.98
CA LEU A 274 -13.39 6.29 -32.89
C LEU A 274 -12.43 7.15 -32.06
N GLY A 275 -11.25 6.62 -31.71
CA GLY A 275 -10.22 7.37 -31.00
C GLY A 275 -9.79 8.63 -31.76
N THR A 276 -9.57 8.52 -33.07
CA THR A 276 -9.19 9.67 -33.90
C THR A 276 -10.32 10.69 -34.02
N LEU A 277 -11.56 10.23 -34.22
CA LEU A 277 -12.75 11.08 -34.30
C LEU A 277 -12.97 11.89 -33.02
N VAL A 278 -12.98 11.23 -31.86
CA VAL A 278 -13.22 11.87 -30.56
C VAL A 278 -12.10 12.87 -30.24
N GLN A 279 -10.84 12.54 -30.55
CA GLN A 279 -9.74 13.48 -30.32
C GLN A 279 -9.82 14.70 -31.22
N ALA A 280 -10.21 14.53 -32.49
CA ALA A 280 -10.45 15.65 -33.39
C ALA A 280 -11.66 16.51 -32.94
N ALA A 281 -12.71 15.88 -32.41
CA ALA A 281 -13.92 16.53 -31.87
C ALA A 281 -13.66 17.48 -30.69
N ARG A 282 -12.57 17.28 -29.93
CA ARG A 282 -12.16 18.22 -28.86
C ARG A 282 -11.90 19.62 -29.40
N ARG A 283 -11.39 19.71 -30.62
CA ARG A 283 -10.92 20.94 -31.26
C ARG A 283 -11.89 21.45 -32.33
N TRP A 284 -12.58 20.56 -33.00
CA TRP A 284 -13.43 20.86 -34.14
C TRP A 284 -14.92 20.71 -33.78
N PRO A 285 -15.68 21.82 -33.59
CA PRO A 285 -17.06 21.76 -33.08
C PRO A 285 -18.03 20.92 -33.93
N HIS A 286 -17.86 20.88 -35.25
CA HIS A 286 -18.70 20.07 -36.14
C HIS A 286 -18.49 18.56 -35.93
N LEU A 287 -17.25 18.15 -35.62
CA LEU A 287 -16.95 16.77 -35.29
C LEU A 287 -17.49 16.36 -33.93
N ARG A 288 -17.62 17.29 -32.97
CA ARG A 288 -18.27 17.01 -31.68
C ARG A 288 -19.71 16.57 -31.88
N LYS A 289 -20.49 17.36 -32.63
CA LYS A 289 -21.89 17.00 -32.95
C LYS A 289 -21.95 15.65 -33.67
N ARG A 290 -21.00 15.38 -34.56
CA ARG A 290 -20.93 14.13 -35.31
C ARG A 290 -20.60 12.92 -34.42
N ALA A 291 -19.63 13.06 -33.52
CA ALA A 291 -19.30 12.03 -32.53
C ALA A 291 -20.48 11.77 -31.60
N GLU A 292 -21.14 12.82 -31.10
CA GLU A 292 -22.34 12.67 -30.26
C GLU A 292 -23.47 11.94 -31.00
N ALA A 293 -23.75 12.32 -32.24
CA ALA A 293 -24.78 11.66 -33.04
C ALA A 293 -24.45 10.18 -33.27
N LEU A 294 -23.18 9.84 -33.50
CA LEU A 294 -22.73 8.47 -33.71
C LEU A 294 -22.96 7.60 -32.45
N PHE A 295 -22.47 8.03 -31.29
CA PHE A 295 -22.64 7.26 -30.05
C PHE A 295 -24.08 7.31 -29.50
N THR A 296 -24.87 8.31 -29.87
CA THR A 296 -26.30 8.35 -29.51
C THR A 296 -27.12 7.36 -30.35
N ALA A 297 -26.77 7.23 -31.64
CA ALA A 297 -27.41 6.28 -32.54
C ALA A 297 -27.06 4.83 -32.18
N ASP A 298 -25.82 4.59 -31.73
CA ASP A 298 -25.34 3.28 -31.29
C ASP A 298 -24.51 3.39 -29.99
N PRO A 299 -25.16 3.31 -28.81
CA PRO A 299 -24.48 3.33 -27.51
C PRO A 299 -23.55 2.13 -27.28
N GLU A 300 -23.73 1.01 -27.99
CA GLU A 300 -22.88 -0.17 -27.84
C GLU A 300 -21.44 0.06 -28.34
N LEU A 301 -21.23 1.09 -29.17
CA LEU A 301 -19.88 1.55 -29.56
C LEU A 301 -19.00 1.86 -28.34
N ALA A 302 -19.58 2.10 -27.16
CA ALA A 302 -18.82 2.23 -25.93
C ALA A 302 -18.02 0.95 -25.58
N ARG A 303 -18.52 -0.25 -25.91
CA ARG A 303 -17.80 -1.51 -25.70
C ARG A 303 -16.59 -1.62 -26.63
N THR A 304 -16.67 -1.05 -27.83
CA THR A 304 -15.59 -1.02 -28.83
C THR A 304 -14.54 0.05 -28.55
N ALA A 305 -14.94 1.20 -28.00
CA ALA A 305 -14.04 2.32 -27.73
C ALA A 305 -13.04 2.02 -26.60
N SER A 306 -11.80 2.51 -26.74
CA SER A 306 -10.82 2.46 -25.65
C SER A 306 -11.28 3.29 -24.45
N ALA A 307 -10.80 2.94 -23.24
CA ALA A 307 -11.10 3.71 -22.03
C ALA A 307 -10.72 5.20 -22.18
N SER A 308 -9.57 5.48 -22.80
CA SER A 308 -9.09 6.84 -23.10
C SER A 308 -9.97 7.59 -24.11
N THR A 309 -10.56 6.89 -25.09
CA THR A 309 -11.50 7.47 -26.05
C THR A 309 -12.80 7.85 -25.34
N LEU A 310 -13.33 6.95 -24.52
CA LEU A 310 -14.53 7.20 -23.74
C LEU A 310 -14.34 8.32 -22.72
N LEU A 311 -13.20 8.37 -22.04
CA LEU A 311 -12.89 9.44 -21.10
C LEU A 311 -12.93 10.81 -21.79
N ALA A 312 -12.30 10.93 -22.96
CA ALA A 312 -12.36 12.16 -23.74
C ALA A 312 -13.80 12.48 -24.17
N LEU A 313 -14.57 11.49 -24.63
CA LEU A 313 -15.97 11.66 -25.03
C LEU A 313 -16.82 12.18 -23.86
N VAL A 314 -16.70 11.57 -22.68
CA VAL A 314 -17.45 11.93 -21.47
C VAL A 314 -17.22 13.38 -21.05
N GLU A 315 -15.98 13.88 -21.17
CA GLU A 315 -15.65 15.26 -20.81
C GLU A 315 -16.28 16.31 -21.74
N MET A 316 -16.51 15.99 -23.01
CA MET A 316 -16.94 16.97 -24.02
C MET A 316 -18.43 16.88 -24.41
N SER A 317 -19.11 15.81 -24.01
CA SER A 317 -20.43 15.49 -24.53
C SER A 317 -21.58 15.90 -23.62
N SER A 318 -22.77 15.97 -24.22
CA SER A 318 -24.04 16.27 -23.58
C SER A 318 -24.53 15.13 -22.66
N ILE A 319 -25.31 15.49 -21.65
CA ILE A 319 -25.83 14.56 -20.64
C ILE A 319 -26.74 13.47 -21.21
N PRO A 320 -27.61 13.72 -22.22
CA PRO A 320 -28.38 12.64 -22.84
C PRO A 320 -27.50 11.53 -23.40
N LEU A 321 -26.37 11.88 -24.04
CA LEU A 321 -25.41 10.88 -24.49
C LEU A 321 -24.76 10.16 -23.31
N LEU A 322 -24.34 10.89 -22.26
CA LEU A 322 -23.73 10.27 -21.09
C LEU A 322 -24.66 9.23 -20.43
N ARG A 323 -25.96 9.55 -20.31
CA ARG A 323 -26.97 8.62 -19.80
C ARG A 323 -27.14 7.38 -20.71
N ALA A 324 -27.07 7.57 -22.04
CA ALA A 324 -27.16 6.46 -22.98
C ALA A 324 -25.97 5.50 -22.90
N ILE A 325 -24.75 6.00 -22.74
CA ILE A 325 -23.54 5.15 -22.68
C ILE A 325 -23.24 4.61 -21.27
N ALA A 326 -23.81 5.20 -20.20
CA ALA A 326 -23.49 4.84 -18.81
C ALA A 326 -23.64 3.34 -18.49
N PRO A 327 -24.74 2.64 -18.86
CA PRO A 327 -24.89 1.22 -18.58
C PRO A 327 -23.79 0.38 -19.26
N HIS A 328 -23.45 0.71 -20.49
CA HIS A 328 -22.39 0.03 -21.25
C HIS A 328 -20.99 0.26 -20.69
N VAL A 329 -20.79 1.35 -19.95
CA VAL A 329 -19.53 1.64 -19.22
C VAL A 329 -19.49 0.93 -17.88
N PHE A 330 -20.62 0.91 -17.14
CA PHE A 330 -20.67 0.36 -15.78
C PHE A 330 -20.66 -1.17 -15.73
N ASP A 331 -21.27 -1.84 -16.71
CA ASP A 331 -21.33 -3.31 -16.77
C ASP A 331 -20.04 -3.94 -17.30
N GLU A 332 -19.09 -3.14 -17.77
CA GLU A 332 -17.93 -3.61 -18.49
C GLU A 332 -16.76 -3.95 -17.56
N GLN A 333 -16.46 -5.25 -17.38
CA GLN A 333 -15.38 -5.72 -16.50
C GLN A 333 -14.00 -5.13 -16.80
N ARG A 334 -13.71 -4.78 -18.06
CA ARG A 334 -12.40 -4.19 -18.44
C ARG A 334 -12.19 -2.78 -17.85
N LEU A 335 -13.25 -2.14 -17.37
CA LEU A 335 -13.24 -0.80 -16.80
C LEU A 335 -13.33 -0.82 -15.26
N THR A 336 -13.36 -2.01 -14.64
CA THR A 336 -13.31 -2.14 -13.19
C THR A 336 -11.99 -1.58 -12.64
N GLY A 337 -12.08 -0.58 -11.75
CA GLY A 337 -10.92 0.10 -11.17
C GLY A 337 -10.27 1.17 -12.06
N ASP A 338 -10.83 1.42 -13.25
CA ASP A 338 -10.51 2.58 -14.09
C ASP A 338 -11.19 3.86 -13.54
N VAL A 339 -10.68 5.04 -13.89
CA VAL A 339 -11.26 6.32 -13.47
C VAL A 339 -12.52 6.70 -14.24
N LEU A 340 -12.74 6.11 -15.42
CA LEU A 340 -13.84 6.45 -16.33
C LEU A 340 -15.23 6.34 -15.68
N PRO A 341 -15.60 5.25 -14.96
CA PRO A 341 -16.89 5.19 -14.26
C PRO A 341 -17.08 6.33 -13.26
N ALA A 342 -16.03 6.71 -12.53
CA ALA A 342 -16.08 7.81 -11.57
C ALA A 342 -16.23 9.17 -12.28
N VAL A 343 -15.49 9.42 -13.35
CA VAL A 343 -15.59 10.66 -14.14
C VAL A 343 -16.96 10.81 -14.80
N LEU A 344 -17.52 9.73 -15.34
CA LEU A 344 -18.88 9.74 -15.91
C LEU A 344 -19.91 10.04 -14.81
N THR A 345 -19.82 9.39 -13.66
CA THR A 345 -20.73 9.64 -12.52
C THR A 345 -20.64 11.08 -12.05
N ARG A 346 -19.42 11.65 -11.96
CA ARG A 346 -19.21 13.07 -11.63
C ARG A 346 -19.96 14.00 -12.58
N ARG A 347 -19.92 13.75 -13.89
CA ARG A 347 -20.64 14.58 -14.87
C ARG A 347 -22.16 14.49 -14.70
N LEU A 348 -22.67 13.33 -14.30
CA LEU A 348 -24.09 13.16 -13.98
C LEU A 348 -24.48 13.93 -12.70
N VAL A 349 -23.65 13.86 -11.64
CA VAL A 349 -23.80 14.65 -10.41
C VAL A 349 -23.80 16.14 -10.71
N GLU A 350 -22.79 16.64 -11.43
CA GLU A 350 -22.66 18.06 -11.80
C GLU A 350 -23.91 18.57 -12.53
N HIS A 351 -24.50 17.74 -13.39
CA HIS A 351 -25.74 18.09 -14.09
C HIS A 351 -26.97 18.06 -13.19
N ALA A 352 -27.14 17.01 -12.38
CA ALA A 352 -28.27 16.89 -11.46
C ALA A 352 -28.32 18.11 -10.51
N VAL A 353 -27.16 18.53 -10.00
CA VAL A 353 -27.02 19.74 -9.19
C VAL A 353 -27.36 21.00 -9.99
N ALA A 354 -26.89 21.12 -11.23
CA ALA A 354 -27.14 22.31 -12.05
C ALA A 354 -28.61 22.49 -12.47
N VAL A 355 -29.36 21.40 -12.64
CA VAL A 355 -30.79 21.43 -13.00
C VAL A 355 -31.69 21.53 -11.77
N GLY A 356 -31.13 21.38 -10.56
CA GLY A 356 -31.89 21.41 -9.32
C GLY A 356 -32.74 20.15 -9.11
N SER A 357 -32.19 18.98 -9.43
CA SER A 357 -32.76 17.68 -9.07
C SER A 357 -32.99 17.57 -7.55
N ASP A 358 -33.82 16.60 -7.16
CA ASP A 358 -34.18 16.32 -5.77
C ASP A 358 -32.94 15.99 -4.89
N PRO A 359 -32.85 16.45 -3.63
CA PRO A 359 -31.69 16.19 -2.77
C PRO A 359 -31.41 14.70 -2.52
N LEU A 360 -32.43 13.84 -2.56
CA LEU A 360 -32.25 12.38 -2.48
C LEU A 360 -31.50 11.85 -3.70
N GLU A 361 -31.88 12.27 -4.91
CA GLU A 361 -31.16 11.91 -6.15
C GLU A 361 -29.69 12.39 -6.07
N HIS A 362 -29.44 13.57 -5.49
CA HIS A 362 -28.06 14.03 -5.29
C HIS A 362 -27.29 13.14 -4.32
N ALA A 363 -27.89 12.76 -3.19
CA ALA A 363 -27.25 11.92 -2.18
C ALA A 363 -26.84 10.56 -2.77
N GLU A 364 -27.76 9.89 -3.46
CA GLU A 364 -27.51 8.62 -4.14
C GLU A 364 -26.39 8.73 -5.20
N LEU A 365 -26.42 9.79 -6.01
CA LEU A 365 -25.39 10.01 -7.03
C LEU A 365 -24.01 10.29 -6.41
N TYR A 366 -23.94 10.99 -5.27
CA TYR A 366 -22.70 11.19 -4.53
C TYR A 366 -22.18 9.90 -3.90
N GLY A 367 -23.05 9.03 -3.35
CA GLY A 367 -22.66 7.71 -2.87
C GLY A 367 -22.08 6.83 -3.97
N MET A 368 -22.75 6.78 -5.13
CA MET A 368 -22.25 6.11 -6.33
C MET A 368 -20.90 6.66 -6.79
N LEU A 369 -20.72 7.98 -6.73
CA LEU A 369 -19.46 8.64 -7.06
C LEU A 369 -18.35 8.24 -6.07
N GLY A 370 -18.64 8.25 -4.77
CA GLY A 370 -17.72 7.85 -3.70
C GLY A 370 -17.24 6.41 -3.87
N ALA A 371 -18.16 5.48 -4.12
CA ALA A 371 -17.82 4.07 -4.36
C ALA A 371 -16.95 3.87 -5.62
N ARG A 372 -17.34 4.48 -6.75
CA ARG A 372 -16.58 4.35 -8.01
C ARG A 372 -15.22 5.04 -7.94
N ALA A 373 -15.12 6.19 -7.28
CA ALA A 373 -13.86 6.88 -7.04
C ALA A 373 -12.91 6.02 -6.17
N ALA A 374 -13.43 5.37 -5.13
CA ALA A 374 -12.63 4.49 -4.28
C ALA A 374 -12.07 3.28 -5.03
N LEU A 375 -12.87 2.63 -5.89
CA LEU A 375 -12.40 1.55 -6.78
C LEU A 375 -11.28 2.01 -7.71
N ALA A 376 -11.33 3.26 -8.15
CA ALA A 376 -10.31 3.89 -8.98
C ALA A 376 -9.09 4.42 -8.18
N SER A 377 -9.03 4.17 -6.87
CA SER A 377 -8.02 4.73 -5.96
C SER A 377 -7.92 6.26 -6.06
N LEU A 378 -9.06 6.92 -6.19
CA LEU A 378 -9.23 8.36 -6.09
C LEU A 378 -9.65 8.69 -4.65
N ARG A 379 -8.75 8.49 -3.68
CA ARG A 379 -9.09 8.52 -2.25
C ARG A 379 -9.65 9.87 -1.83
N ASP A 380 -8.98 10.95 -2.23
CA ASP A 380 -9.38 12.31 -1.93
C ASP A 380 -10.75 12.65 -2.55
N GLU A 381 -10.95 12.31 -3.83
CA GLU A 381 -12.22 12.55 -4.51
C GLU A 381 -13.36 11.69 -3.96
N ALA A 382 -13.07 10.44 -3.57
CA ALA A 382 -14.03 9.56 -2.91
C ALA A 382 -14.44 10.09 -1.53
N LEU A 383 -13.48 10.64 -0.77
CA LEU A 383 -13.75 11.26 0.53
C LEU A 383 -14.64 12.51 0.38
N VAL A 384 -14.36 13.36 -0.61
CA VAL A 384 -15.19 14.54 -0.90
C VAL A 384 -16.61 14.13 -1.27
N ALA A 385 -16.76 13.11 -2.12
CA ALA A 385 -18.09 12.62 -2.52
C ALA A 385 -18.87 12.05 -1.32
N ALA A 386 -18.25 11.22 -0.49
CA ALA A 386 -18.88 10.66 0.71
C ALA A 386 -19.29 11.74 1.74
N HIS A 387 -18.48 12.81 1.89
CA HIS A 387 -18.87 13.95 2.72
C HIS A 387 -20.13 14.67 2.20
N ARG A 388 -20.26 14.80 0.87
CA ARG A 388 -21.43 15.42 0.25
C ARG A 388 -22.68 14.55 0.43
N GLU A 389 -22.55 13.24 0.25
CA GLU A 389 -23.61 12.28 0.52
C GLU A 389 -24.11 12.37 1.98
N VAL A 390 -23.21 12.28 2.96
CA VAL A 390 -23.57 12.40 4.39
C VAL A 390 -24.22 13.75 4.70
N GLY A 391 -23.72 14.84 4.11
CA GLY A 391 -24.31 16.17 4.26
C GLY A 391 -25.76 16.22 3.79
N LEU A 392 -26.05 15.64 2.61
CA LEU A 392 -27.40 15.59 2.05
C LEU A 392 -28.32 14.68 2.86
N TYR A 393 -27.87 13.50 3.29
CA TYR A 393 -28.69 12.64 4.15
C TYR A 393 -28.96 13.25 5.53
N ARG A 394 -28.06 14.08 6.06
CA ARG A 394 -28.33 14.87 7.27
C ARG A 394 -29.43 15.90 7.04
N GLU A 395 -29.42 16.60 5.90
CA GLU A 395 -30.48 17.54 5.54
C GLU A 395 -31.83 16.82 5.37
N LEU A 396 -31.84 15.70 4.65
CA LEU A 396 -33.04 14.88 4.44
C LEU A 396 -33.60 14.30 5.74
N ALA A 397 -32.75 13.83 6.66
CA ALA A 397 -33.17 13.29 7.95
C ALA A 397 -33.78 14.35 8.88
N VAL A 398 -33.55 15.65 8.64
CA VAL A 398 -34.26 16.72 9.37
C VAL A 398 -35.73 16.79 8.94
N ASP A 399 -36.02 16.50 7.67
CA ASP A 399 -37.37 16.57 7.11
C ASP A 399 -38.17 15.27 7.33
N ASP A 400 -37.54 14.09 7.13
CA ASP A 400 -38.09 12.78 7.48
C ASP A 400 -37.01 11.88 8.10
N GLU A 401 -36.98 11.90 9.43
CA GLU A 401 -35.99 11.14 10.21
C GLU A 401 -36.15 9.63 10.01
N THR A 402 -37.39 9.13 9.99
CA THR A 402 -37.66 7.69 9.91
C THR A 402 -37.24 7.09 8.56
N GLU A 403 -37.42 7.84 7.47
CA GLU A 403 -37.07 7.37 6.13
C GLU A 403 -35.55 7.40 5.90
N HIS A 404 -34.87 8.45 6.35
CA HIS A 404 -33.49 8.73 5.92
C HIS A 404 -32.40 8.38 6.95
N ARG A 405 -32.73 8.18 8.24
CA ARG A 405 -31.77 7.77 9.27
C ARG A 405 -31.01 6.47 8.91
N PRO A 406 -31.63 5.42 8.35
CA PRO A 406 -30.91 4.22 7.94
C PRO A 406 -29.90 4.49 6.81
N ALA A 407 -30.25 5.32 5.82
CA ALA A 407 -29.36 5.66 4.72
C ALA A 407 -28.20 6.56 5.19
N LEU A 408 -28.46 7.48 6.12
CA LEU A 408 -27.41 8.29 6.76
C LEU A 408 -26.41 7.40 7.51
N ALA A 409 -26.89 6.39 8.26
CA ALA A 409 -26.03 5.47 8.99
C ALA A 409 -25.12 4.64 8.06
N GLU A 410 -25.64 4.20 6.91
CA GLU A 410 -24.86 3.52 5.87
C GLU A 410 -23.81 4.46 5.26
N ALA A 411 -24.21 5.68 4.86
CA ALA A 411 -23.30 6.69 4.31
C ALA A 411 -22.16 7.05 5.27
N LEU A 412 -22.42 7.08 6.59
CA LEU A 412 -21.39 7.28 7.62
C LEU A 412 -20.41 6.11 7.72
N GLY A 413 -20.89 4.87 7.57
CA GLY A 413 -20.03 3.69 7.49
C GLY A 413 -19.07 3.75 6.29
N ASP A 414 -19.62 4.13 5.14
CA ASP A 414 -18.88 4.34 3.90
C ASP A 414 -17.87 5.49 4.00
N LEU A 415 -18.27 6.61 4.61
CA LEU A 415 -17.39 7.73 4.92
C LEU A 415 -16.21 7.28 5.83
N GLY A 416 -16.49 6.44 6.83
CA GLY A 416 -15.48 5.83 7.68
C GLY A 416 -14.44 5.02 6.89
N LEU A 417 -14.85 4.29 5.84
CA LEU A 417 -13.93 3.59 4.94
C LEU A 417 -13.06 4.58 4.14
N ARG A 418 -13.63 5.73 3.73
CA ARG A 418 -12.86 6.77 2.99
C ARG A 418 -11.81 7.43 3.88
N PHE A 419 -12.13 7.71 5.14
CA PHE A 419 -11.16 8.25 6.11
C PHE A 419 -9.98 7.31 6.36
N VAL A 420 -10.22 5.99 6.46
CA VAL A 420 -9.13 5.01 6.53
C VAL A 420 -8.24 5.08 5.29
N ALA A 421 -8.85 5.22 4.10
CA ALA A 421 -8.10 5.25 2.85
C ALA A 421 -7.16 6.46 2.73
N VAL A 422 -7.53 7.63 3.28
CA VAL A 422 -6.67 8.83 3.29
C VAL A 422 -5.72 8.91 4.49
N GLY A 423 -5.78 7.95 5.43
CA GLY A 423 -4.89 7.91 6.59
C GLY A 423 -5.38 8.73 7.79
N GLU A 424 -6.68 8.95 7.93
CA GLU A 424 -7.32 9.69 9.02
C GLU A 424 -8.15 8.77 9.94
N PRO A 425 -7.52 7.86 10.70
CA PRO A 425 -8.23 6.85 11.48
C PRO A 425 -9.08 7.42 12.63
N GLY A 426 -8.76 8.63 13.12
CA GLY A 426 -9.54 9.31 14.15
C GLY A 426 -10.93 9.75 13.65
N GLU A 427 -10.98 10.38 12.47
CA GLU A 427 -12.24 10.74 11.82
C GLU A 427 -13.05 9.50 11.42
N ALA A 428 -12.36 8.43 11.00
CA ALA A 428 -13.02 7.15 10.74
C ALA A 428 -13.71 6.57 11.98
N LEU A 429 -13.11 6.72 13.17
CA LEU A 429 -13.69 6.29 14.44
C LEU A 429 -14.93 7.13 14.79
N LEU A 430 -14.90 8.45 14.59
CA LEU A 430 -16.04 9.32 14.85
C LEU A 430 -17.24 8.97 13.96
N ALA A 431 -17.01 8.80 12.67
CA ALA A 431 -18.06 8.39 11.73
C ALA A 431 -18.66 7.02 12.10
N ALA A 432 -17.83 6.06 12.52
CA ALA A 432 -18.31 4.74 12.95
C ALA A 432 -19.17 4.81 14.24
N ARG A 433 -18.80 5.66 15.21
CA ARG A 433 -19.60 5.87 16.42
C ARG A 433 -20.95 6.51 16.12
N GLU A 434 -20.97 7.51 15.24
CA GLU A 434 -22.21 8.15 14.79
C GLU A 434 -23.11 7.15 14.07
N SER A 435 -22.55 6.33 13.16
CA SER A 435 -23.28 5.26 12.46
C SER A 435 -23.92 4.26 13.42
N VAL A 436 -23.20 3.81 14.46
CA VAL A 436 -23.74 2.91 15.49
C VAL A 436 -24.89 3.58 16.25
N ALA A 437 -24.74 4.83 16.69
CA ALA A 437 -25.78 5.53 17.44
C ALA A 437 -27.09 5.62 16.63
N LEU A 438 -27.01 5.97 15.34
CA LEU A 438 -28.16 6.02 14.45
C LEU A 438 -28.77 4.63 14.22
N CYS A 439 -27.94 3.58 14.07
CA CYS A 439 -28.44 2.22 13.91
C CYS A 439 -29.16 1.70 15.17
N GLU A 440 -28.72 2.10 16.38
CA GLU A 440 -29.40 1.73 17.63
C GLU A 440 -30.80 2.35 17.71
N GLU A 441 -30.96 3.61 17.30
CA GLU A 441 -32.26 4.28 17.19
C GLU A 441 -33.16 3.59 16.15
N VAL A 442 -32.63 3.33 14.95
CA VAL A 442 -33.35 2.63 13.87
C VAL A 442 -33.84 1.25 14.31
N VAL A 443 -33.02 0.47 15.01
CA VAL A 443 -33.42 -0.87 15.51
C VAL A 443 -34.48 -0.78 16.61
N GLY A 444 -34.52 0.33 17.36
CA GLY A 444 -35.58 0.59 18.33
C GLY A 444 -36.97 0.75 17.68
N GLU A 445 -37.01 1.24 16.44
CA GLU A 445 -38.23 1.42 15.63
C GLU A 445 -38.53 0.20 14.75
N ASP A 446 -37.51 -0.38 14.13
CA ASP A 446 -37.58 -1.52 13.22
C ASP A 446 -36.54 -2.60 13.58
N PRO A 447 -36.94 -3.63 14.35
CA PRO A 447 -36.05 -4.73 14.70
C PRO A 447 -35.49 -5.51 13.50
N GLU A 448 -36.10 -5.43 12.30
CA GLU A 448 -35.57 -6.09 11.10
C GLU A 448 -34.22 -5.48 10.65
N ARG A 449 -33.88 -4.27 11.12
CA ARG A 449 -32.61 -3.59 10.86
C ARG A 449 -31.45 -4.03 11.74
N THR A 450 -31.65 -5.03 12.61
CA THR A 450 -30.59 -5.61 13.47
C THR A 450 -29.30 -5.98 12.70
N PRO A 451 -29.33 -6.51 11.45
CA PRO A 451 -28.11 -6.76 10.69
C PRO A 451 -27.28 -5.50 10.40
N GLN A 452 -27.93 -4.35 10.17
CA GLN A 452 -27.26 -3.08 9.92
C GLN A 452 -26.48 -2.61 11.16
N LEU A 453 -27.09 -2.74 12.34
CA LEU A 453 -26.44 -2.43 13.61
C LEU A 453 -25.24 -3.37 13.88
N ALA A 454 -25.38 -4.67 13.59
CA ALA A 454 -24.29 -5.62 13.73
C ALA A 454 -23.09 -5.26 12.84
N ALA A 455 -23.33 -4.88 11.59
CA ALA A 455 -22.30 -4.42 10.67
C ALA A 455 -21.64 -3.10 11.14
N ALA A 456 -22.41 -2.15 11.66
CA ALA A 456 -21.88 -0.89 12.21
C ALA A 456 -20.94 -1.14 13.39
N PHE A 457 -21.30 -2.04 14.31
CA PHE A 457 -20.43 -2.45 15.41
C PHE A 457 -19.15 -3.14 14.94
N GLU A 458 -19.21 -3.97 13.89
CA GLU A 458 -18.00 -4.58 13.31
C GLU A 458 -17.06 -3.51 12.75
N GLN A 459 -17.59 -2.51 12.02
CA GLN A 459 -16.78 -1.39 11.51
C GLN A 459 -16.16 -0.61 12.67
N LEU A 460 -16.93 -0.30 13.73
CA LEU A 460 -16.41 0.35 14.92
C LEU A 460 -15.25 -0.43 15.56
N ALA A 461 -15.41 -1.75 15.72
CA ALA A 461 -14.37 -2.61 16.29
C ALA A 461 -13.07 -2.59 15.46
N GLN A 462 -13.18 -2.58 14.13
CA GLN A 462 -12.04 -2.46 13.23
C GLN A 462 -11.32 -1.11 13.41
N ARG A 463 -12.06 0.00 13.56
CA ARG A 463 -11.46 1.33 13.80
C ARG A 463 -10.79 1.43 15.17
N CYS A 464 -11.42 0.90 16.22
CA CYS A 464 -10.82 0.80 17.55
C CYS A 464 -9.52 -0.02 17.52
N THR A 465 -9.51 -1.14 16.80
CA THR A 465 -8.32 -1.97 16.63
C THR A 465 -7.18 -1.22 15.94
N ALA A 466 -7.48 -0.49 14.86
CA ALA A 466 -6.48 0.30 14.14
C ALA A 466 -5.85 1.42 14.99
N LEU A 467 -6.58 1.95 15.96
CA LEU A 467 -6.12 2.98 16.90
C LEU A 467 -5.54 2.41 18.21
N GLY A 468 -5.51 1.08 18.38
CA GLY A 468 -5.02 0.44 19.60
C GLY A 468 -5.96 0.58 20.81
N LEU A 469 -7.22 0.95 20.61
CA LEU A 469 -8.26 1.03 21.64
C LEU A 469 -8.80 -0.39 21.94
N ARG A 470 -8.00 -1.18 22.65
CA ARG A 470 -8.23 -2.64 22.78
C ARG A 470 -9.54 -3.01 23.45
N GLU A 471 -9.90 -2.37 24.56
CA GLU A 471 -11.16 -2.66 25.28
C GLU A 471 -12.39 -2.25 24.48
N GLU A 472 -12.39 -1.05 23.88
CA GLU A 472 -13.49 -0.61 23.02
C GLU A 472 -13.65 -1.52 21.78
N ALA A 473 -12.54 -2.05 21.25
CA ALA A 473 -12.60 -3.01 20.16
C ALA A 473 -13.26 -4.33 20.59
N VAL A 474 -12.95 -4.85 21.80
CA VAL A 474 -13.58 -6.03 22.39
C VAL A 474 -15.07 -5.81 22.62
N GLU A 475 -15.45 -4.65 23.16
CA GLU A 475 -16.85 -4.30 23.39
C GLU A 475 -17.64 -4.26 22.07
N ALA A 476 -17.16 -3.51 21.08
CA ALA A 476 -17.83 -3.36 19.80
C ALA A 476 -17.98 -4.71 19.06
N ILE A 477 -16.92 -5.51 18.93
CA ILE A 477 -17.02 -6.81 18.27
C ILE A 477 -17.85 -7.82 19.08
N GLY A 478 -17.86 -7.69 20.41
CA GLY A 478 -18.72 -8.47 21.31
C GLY A 478 -20.20 -8.21 21.04
N ARG A 479 -20.58 -6.93 20.90
CA ARG A 479 -21.94 -6.51 20.52
C ARG A 479 -22.32 -7.04 19.14
N ALA A 480 -21.47 -6.88 18.12
CA ALA A 480 -21.70 -7.42 16.78
C ALA A 480 -21.92 -8.94 16.81
N THR A 481 -21.05 -9.67 17.51
CA THR A 481 -21.12 -11.14 17.62
C THR A 481 -22.42 -11.60 18.27
N ALA A 482 -22.88 -10.94 19.33
CA ALA A 482 -24.13 -11.28 20.00
C ALA A 482 -25.35 -11.05 19.08
N LEU A 483 -25.37 -9.96 18.32
CA LEU A 483 -26.43 -9.68 17.34
C LEU A 483 -26.44 -10.72 16.22
N TYR A 484 -25.29 -11.02 15.62
CA TYR A 484 -25.19 -12.06 14.59
C TYR A 484 -25.54 -13.45 15.13
N GLN A 485 -25.24 -13.76 16.40
CA GLN A 485 -25.65 -15.01 17.02
C GLN A 485 -27.19 -15.14 17.07
N GLY A 486 -27.88 -14.09 17.53
CA GLY A 486 -29.35 -14.06 17.55
C GLY A 486 -29.95 -14.19 16.14
N LEU A 487 -29.40 -13.45 15.18
CA LEU A 487 -29.79 -13.52 13.77
C LEU A 487 -29.53 -14.90 13.15
N ALA A 488 -28.42 -15.56 13.48
CA ALA A 488 -28.09 -16.90 12.99
C ALA A 488 -28.98 -17.99 13.58
N VAL A 489 -29.55 -17.80 14.79
CA VAL A 489 -30.57 -18.69 15.34
C VAL A 489 -31.88 -18.54 14.56
N ALA A 490 -32.29 -17.31 14.26
CA ALA A 490 -33.54 -17.03 13.55
C ALA A 490 -33.46 -17.39 12.05
N SER A 491 -32.35 -17.09 11.40
CA SER A 491 -32.11 -17.28 9.96
C SER A 491 -30.69 -17.81 9.69
N PRO A 492 -30.42 -19.09 9.99
CA PRO A 492 -29.06 -19.65 9.90
C PRO A 492 -28.46 -19.58 8.50
N GLY A 493 -29.27 -19.69 7.45
CA GLY A 493 -28.81 -19.63 6.06
C GLY A 493 -28.29 -18.26 5.64
N LEU A 494 -28.66 -17.18 6.35
CA LEU A 494 -28.24 -15.82 6.04
C LEU A 494 -27.05 -15.39 6.91
N PHE A 495 -27.10 -15.65 8.21
CA PHE A 495 -26.19 -14.98 9.17
C PHE A 495 -25.17 -15.88 9.86
N ARG A 496 -25.16 -17.19 9.60
CA ARG A 496 -24.18 -18.09 10.23
C ARG A 496 -22.74 -17.73 9.86
N LEU A 497 -22.51 -17.33 8.60
CA LEU A 497 -21.19 -16.88 8.15
C LEU A 497 -20.75 -15.61 8.88
N ASP A 498 -21.64 -14.64 9.06
CA ASP A 498 -21.32 -13.38 9.73
C ASP A 498 -21.06 -13.60 11.22
N PHE A 499 -21.85 -14.46 11.88
CA PHE A 499 -21.57 -14.91 13.24
C PHE A 499 -20.18 -15.56 13.35
N ALA A 500 -19.84 -16.46 12.42
CA ALA A 500 -18.55 -17.14 12.41
C ALA A 500 -17.36 -16.17 12.19
N LYS A 501 -17.52 -15.16 11.34
CA LYS A 501 -16.51 -14.10 11.13
C LYS A 501 -16.35 -13.20 12.36
N ALA A 502 -17.46 -12.70 12.91
CA ALA A 502 -17.44 -11.79 14.07
C ALA A 502 -16.92 -12.51 15.33
N GLY A 503 -17.35 -13.76 15.56
CA GLY A 503 -16.89 -14.59 16.67
C GLY A 503 -15.38 -14.86 16.62
N HIS A 504 -14.83 -15.12 15.42
CA HIS A 504 -13.39 -15.28 15.25
C HIS A 504 -12.63 -14.00 15.64
N GLN A 505 -13.09 -12.84 15.17
CA GLN A 505 -12.49 -11.56 15.53
C GLN A 505 -12.57 -11.31 17.04
N LEU A 506 -13.72 -11.60 17.67
CA LEU A 506 -13.91 -11.47 19.12
C LEU A 506 -12.95 -12.37 19.91
N ALA A 507 -12.79 -13.64 19.54
CA ALA A 507 -11.87 -14.55 20.21
C ALA A 507 -10.43 -14.03 20.20
N VAL A 508 -9.97 -13.51 19.05
CA VAL A 508 -8.63 -12.89 18.94
C VAL A 508 -8.52 -11.62 19.80
N ARG A 509 -9.53 -10.74 19.78
CA ARG A 509 -9.49 -9.50 20.58
C ARG A 509 -9.50 -9.78 22.08
N LEU A 510 -10.30 -10.75 22.54
CA LEU A 510 -10.34 -11.19 23.94
C LEU A 510 -8.98 -11.76 24.39
N PHE A 511 -8.33 -12.53 23.52
CA PHE A 511 -6.99 -13.04 23.77
C PHE A 511 -5.95 -11.89 23.90
N ASP A 512 -6.01 -10.90 23.02
CA ASP A 512 -5.08 -9.75 23.02
C ASP A 512 -5.17 -8.89 24.29
N VAL A 513 -6.32 -8.86 24.97
CA VAL A 513 -6.51 -8.20 26.28
C VAL A 513 -6.30 -9.14 27.48
N GLY A 514 -5.95 -10.40 27.24
CA GLY A 514 -5.68 -11.38 28.30
C GLY A 514 -6.92 -12.05 28.89
N ARG A 515 -8.11 -11.89 28.31
CA ARG A 515 -9.36 -12.55 28.71
C ARG A 515 -9.45 -13.95 28.10
N THR A 516 -8.50 -14.80 28.46
CA THR A 516 -8.25 -16.10 27.81
C THR A 516 -9.40 -17.10 27.94
N SER A 517 -10.09 -17.12 29.09
CA SER A 517 -11.24 -18.03 29.30
C SER A 517 -12.38 -17.71 28.33
N GLU A 518 -12.76 -16.44 28.25
CA GLU A 518 -13.83 -15.98 27.35
C GLU A 518 -13.43 -16.15 25.88
N ALA A 519 -12.15 -15.92 25.55
CA ALA A 519 -11.63 -16.15 24.21
C ALA A 519 -11.80 -17.61 23.77
N SER A 520 -11.59 -18.57 24.68
CA SER A 520 -11.70 -20.01 24.40
C SER A 520 -13.16 -20.42 24.15
N GLU A 521 -14.08 -19.96 25.01
CA GLU A 521 -15.52 -20.23 24.83
C GLU A 521 -16.08 -19.67 23.52
N VAL A 522 -15.60 -18.49 23.09
CA VAL A 522 -16.00 -17.89 21.81
C VAL A 522 -15.36 -18.63 20.64
N ALA A 523 -14.09 -19.05 20.78
CA ALA A 523 -13.38 -19.83 19.77
C ALA A 523 -14.08 -21.15 19.44
N GLU A 524 -14.48 -21.94 20.45
CA GLU A 524 -15.18 -23.22 20.25
C GLU A 524 -16.48 -23.06 19.45
N ARG A 525 -17.35 -22.13 19.88
CA ARG A 525 -18.61 -21.83 19.18
C ARG A 525 -18.39 -21.34 17.75
N THR A 526 -17.32 -20.58 17.54
CA THR A 526 -16.94 -20.06 16.24
C THR A 526 -16.47 -21.16 15.30
N VAL A 527 -15.66 -22.11 15.80
CA VAL A 527 -15.19 -23.27 15.03
C VAL A 527 -16.37 -24.14 14.59
N GLU A 528 -17.33 -24.39 15.48
CA GLU A 528 -18.55 -25.12 15.14
C GLU A 528 -19.36 -24.41 14.03
N ALA A 529 -19.55 -23.09 14.16
CA ALA A 529 -20.24 -22.32 13.13
C ALA A 529 -19.54 -22.38 11.78
N TRP A 530 -18.21 -22.19 11.74
CA TRP A 530 -17.43 -22.29 10.51
C TRP A 530 -17.46 -23.69 9.90
N ARG A 531 -17.43 -24.75 10.72
CA ARG A 531 -17.50 -26.14 10.23
C ARG A 531 -18.79 -26.36 9.46
N VAL A 532 -19.92 -25.93 10.02
CA VAL A 532 -21.23 -26.03 9.34
C VAL A 532 -21.28 -25.18 8.07
N VAL A 533 -20.66 -23.98 8.06
CA VAL A 533 -20.58 -23.15 6.85
C VAL A 533 -19.76 -23.84 5.74
N ALA A 534 -18.59 -24.38 6.07
CA ALA A 534 -17.71 -25.04 5.11
C ALA A 534 -18.30 -26.34 4.57
N GLU A 535 -19.00 -27.11 5.41
CA GLU A 535 -19.72 -28.33 4.98
C GLU A 535 -20.89 -28.01 4.04
N ALA A 536 -21.59 -26.90 4.25
CA ALA A 536 -22.70 -26.47 3.40
C ALA A 536 -22.22 -25.90 2.05
N ASP A 537 -21.10 -25.20 2.03
CA ASP A 537 -20.52 -24.62 0.82
C ASP A 537 -18.98 -24.69 0.83
N PRO A 538 -18.38 -25.59 0.03
CA PRO A 538 -16.94 -25.78 -0.04
C PRO A 538 -16.13 -24.53 -0.41
N ARG A 539 -16.76 -23.48 -0.95
CA ARG A 539 -16.09 -22.20 -1.24
C ARG A 539 -15.52 -21.54 0.01
N PHE A 540 -16.06 -21.84 1.19
CA PHE A 540 -15.62 -21.29 2.47
C PHE A 540 -14.56 -22.15 3.20
N GLU A 541 -14.19 -23.32 2.67
CA GLU A 541 -13.13 -24.15 3.26
C GLU A 541 -11.79 -23.43 3.44
N PRO A 542 -11.33 -22.56 2.50
CA PRO A 542 -10.09 -21.80 2.71
C PRO A 542 -10.17 -20.81 3.88
N ASP A 543 -11.30 -20.12 4.04
CA ASP A 543 -11.51 -19.21 5.17
C ASP A 543 -11.58 -19.98 6.48
N PHE A 544 -12.31 -21.09 6.51
CA PHE A 544 -12.38 -21.98 7.67
C PHE A 544 -11.00 -22.45 8.11
N ALA A 545 -10.18 -22.94 7.18
CA ALA A 545 -8.85 -23.44 7.51
C ALA A 545 -7.93 -22.34 8.06
N ARG A 546 -7.97 -21.12 7.51
CA ARG A 546 -7.21 -19.98 8.05
C ARG A 546 -7.70 -19.60 9.45
N THR A 547 -9.01 -19.60 9.67
CA THR A 547 -9.59 -19.32 10.99
C THR A 547 -9.19 -20.37 12.02
N LEU A 548 -9.21 -21.66 11.68
CA LEU A 548 -8.73 -22.73 12.56
C LEU A 548 -7.27 -22.52 12.99
N ALA A 549 -6.37 -22.20 12.05
CA ALA A 549 -4.96 -21.95 12.37
C ALA A 549 -4.78 -20.76 13.34
N GLN A 550 -5.58 -19.71 13.19
CA GLN A 550 -5.54 -18.55 14.08
C GLN A 550 -6.19 -18.81 15.44
N ILE A 551 -7.32 -19.52 15.48
CA ILE A 551 -8.00 -19.89 16.73
C ILE A 551 -7.15 -20.87 17.56
N GLY A 552 -6.44 -21.79 16.93
CA GLY A 552 -5.52 -22.69 17.64
C GLY A 552 -4.46 -21.94 18.44
N MET A 553 -4.02 -20.76 17.98
CA MET A 553 -3.12 -19.89 18.76
C MET A 553 -3.80 -19.22 19.95
N VAL A 554 -5.11 -18.95 19.87
CA VAL A 554 -5.92 -18.38 20.96
C VAL A 554 -6.15 -19.42 22.06
N LEU A 555 -6.42 -20.68 21.70
CA LEU A 555 -6.66 -21.80 22.61
C LEU A 555 -5.39 -22.30 23.34
N ARG A 556 -4.23 -21.75 23.03
CA ARG A 556 -2.93 -22.09 23.65
C ARG A 556 -2.87 -21.78 25.15
N SER A 557 -3.63 -20.79 25.62
CA SER A 557 -3.70 -20.41 27.03
C SER A 557 -4.82 -21.16 27.76
N ASN A 558 -4.64 -21.44 29.06
CA ASN A 558 -5.57 -22.18 29.96
C ASN A 558 -5.56 -23.73 29.88
N ASP A 559 -4.41 -24.40 29.87
CA ASP A 559 -4.32 -25.89 29.93
C ASP A 559 -4.98 -26.65 28.75
N LEU A 560 -5.61 -25.97 27.77
CA LEU A 560 -6.23 -26.53 26.56
C LEU A 560 -5.24 -26.77 25.41
N ARG A 561 -3.96 -27.03 25.74
CA ARG A 561 -2.90 -27.22 24.73
C ARG A 561 -3.19 -28.37 23.77
N ALA A 562 -3.86 -29.42 24.25
CA ALA A 562 -4.25 -30.56 23.42
C ALA A 562 -5.29 -30.16 22.38
N GLU A 563 -6.33 -29.43 22.78
CA GLU A 563 -7.39 -28.95 21.89
C GLU A 563 -6.85 -27.95 20.86
N ALA A 564 -5.94 -27.07 21.29
CA ALA A 564 -5.24 -26.15 20.40
C ALA A 564 -4.49 -26.90 19.27
N VAL A 565 -3.82 -28.01 19.60
CA VAL A 565 -3.14 -28.86 18.60
C VAL A 565 -4.16 -29.50 17.65
N GLU A 566 -5.24 -30.07 18.17
CA GLU A 566 -6.30 -30.71 17.36
C GLU A 566 -6.91 -29.73 16.34
N VAL A 567 -7.22 -28.50 16.77
CA VAL A 567 -7.79 -27.45 15.92
C VAL A 567 -6.82 -27.07 14.78
N VAL A 568 -5.51 -26.93 15.06
CA VAL A 568 -4.53 -26.64 14.00
C VAL A 568 -4.27 -27.85 13.11
N GLU A 569 -4.33 -29.07 13.63
CA GLU A 569 -4.25 -30.29 12.82
C GLU A 569 -5.42 -30.40 11.83
N GLU A 570 -6.65 -30.04 12.25
CA GLU A 570 -7.82 -29.94 11.35
C GLU A 570 -7.56 -28.93 10.22
N SER A 571 -7.00 -27.75 10.54
CA SER A 571 -6.59 -26.75 9.54
C SER A 571 -5.62 -27.34 8.51
N ILE A 572 -4.60 -28.07 8.96
CA ILE A 572 -3.59 -28.70 8.10
C ILE A 572 -4.23 -29.75 7.18
N VAL A 573 -5.18 -30.54 7.67
CA VAL A 573 -5.90 -31.53 6.85
C VAL A 573 -6.65 -30.85 5.72
N VAL A 574 -7.40 -29.78 6.01
CA VAL A 574 -8.13 -29.01 5.00
C VAL A 574 -7.16 -28.37 4.00
N LEU A 575 -6.09 -27.72 4.48
CA LEU A 575 -5.10 -27.06 3.63
C LEU A 575 -4.34 -28.04 2.74
N ARG A 576 -4.02 -29.25 3.21
CA ARG A 576 -3.40 -30.29 2.36
C ARG A 576 -4.31 -30.69 1.20
N ARG A 577 -5.62 -30.83 1.45
CA ARG A 577 -6.60 -31.10 0.38
C ARG A 577 -6.66 -29.95 -0.63
N LEU A 578 -6.66 -28.71 -0.16
CA LEU A 578 -6.67 -27.52 -1.02
C LEU A 578 -5.38 -27.37 -1.84
N VAL A 579 -4.22 -27.63 -1.23
CA VAL A 579 -2.90 -27.65 -1.90
C VAL A 579 -2.85 -28.71 -3.01
N ALA A 580 -3.49 -29.86 -2.85
CA ALA A 580 -3.54 -30.88 -3.90
C ALA A 580 -4.24 -30.38 -5.19
N VAL A 581 -5.17 -29.43 -5.07
CA VAL A 581 -5.90 -28.85 -6.21
C VAL A 581 -5.22 -27.58 -6.73
N ASN A 582 -4.76 -26.70 -5.83
CA ASN A 582 -4.11 -25.44 -6.18
C ASN A 582 -2.90 -25.17 -5.26
N PRO A 583 -1.73 -25.77 -5.55
CA PRO A 583 -0.56 -25.65 -4.66
C PRO A 583 -0.17 -24.20 -4.41
N ARG A 584 -0.03 -23.41 -5.48
CA ARG A 584 0.43 -22.02 -5.40
C ARG A 584 -0.52 -21.10 -4.61
N GLY A 585 -1.80 -21.43 -4.56
CA GLY A 585 -2.78 -20.65 -3.81
C GLY A 585 -2.72 -20.87 -2.30
N PHE A 586 -2.39 -22.10 -1.87
CA PHE A 586 -2.61 -22.54 -0.49
C PHE A 586 -1.35 -23.01 0.25
N GLU A 587 -0.22 -23.21 -0.45
CA GLU A 587 1.07 -23.51 0.19
C GLU A 587 1.50 -22.46 1.24
N PRO A 588 1.30 -21.14 1.04
CA PRO A 588 1.61 -20.15 2.07
C PRO A 588 0.81 -20.36 3.37
N ASP A 589 -0.50 -20.64 3.25
CA ASP A 589 -1.38 -20.88 4.39
C ASP A 589 -1.04 -22.19 5.10
N LEU A 590 -0.77 -23.26 4.34
CA LEU A 590 -0.30 -24.53 4.87
C LEU A 590 0.98 -24.35 5.69
N ALA A 591 1.96 -23.59 5.18
CA ALA A 591 3.20 -23.35 5.90
C ALA A 591 2.97 -22.60 7.22
N VAL A 592 2.03 -21.64 7.29
CA VAL A 592 1.67 -20.96 8.54
C VAL A 592 1.07 -21.96 9.54
N ALA A 593 0.10 -22.78 9.10
CA ALA A 593 -0.53 -23.76 9.97
C ALA A 593 0.47 -24.80 10.51
N LEU A 594 1.39 -25.28 9.67
CA LEU A 594 2.47 -26.20 10.08
C LEU A 594 3.39 -25.58 11.13
N THR A 595 3.80 -24.31 10.96
CA THR A 595 4.61 -23.59 11.96
C THR A 595 3.86 -23.42 13.28
N SER A 596 2.58 -23.01 13.24
CA SER A 596 1.74 -22.89 14.44
C SER A 596 1.59 -24.22 15.17
N CYS A 597 1.34 -25.32 14.46
CA CYS A 597 1.24 -26.65 15.06
C CYS A 597 2.56 -27.06 15.71
N SER A 598 3.68 -26.81 15.03
CA SER A 598 5.02 -27.08 15.57
C SER A 598 5.28 -26.32 16.88
N SER A 599 4.95 -25.02 16.96
CA SER A 599 5.04 -24.25 18.21
C SER A 599 4.19 -24.84 19.33
N LEU A 600 2.93 -25.19 19.05
CA LEU A 600 2.01 -25.76 20.05
C LEU A 600 2.50 -27.12 20.57
N LEU A 601 3.02 -27.97 19.68
CA LEU A 601 3.59 -29.27 20.04
C LEU A 601 4.85 -29.13 20.89
N LEU A 602 5.67 -28.11 20.63
CA LEU A 602 6.84 -27.81 21.44
C LEU A 602 6.45 -27.44 22.88
N GLU A 603 5.39 -26.63 23.04
CA GLU A 603 4.84 -26.26 24.34
C GLU A 603 4.15 -27.43 25.07
N ALA A 604 3.68 -28.43 24.33
CA ALA A 604 3.15 -29.69 24.85
C ALA A 604 4.23 -30.75 25.09
N ASP A 605 5.51 -30.40 25.01
CA ASP A 605 6.67 -31.29 25.17
C ASP A 605 6.72 -32.46 24.16
N ARG A 606 6.03 -32.31 23.02
CA ARG A 606 6.00 -33.27 21.90
C ARG A 606 7.02 -32.89 20.82
N ARG A 607 8.28 -32.74 21.22
CA ARG A 607 9.34 -32.17 20.37
C ARG A 607 9.58 -32.93 19.05
N VAL A 608 9.47 -34.26 19.04
CA VAL A 608 9.66 -35.07 17.81
C VAL A 608 8.62 -34.71 16.74
N ASP A 609 7.35 -34.58 17.13
CA ASP A 609 6.28 -34.17 16.23
C ASP A 609 6.47 -32.71 15.80
N ALA A 610 6.88 -31.84 16.74
CA ALA A 610 7.14 -30.43 16.45
C ALA A 610 8.22 -30.26 15.37
N VAL A 611 9.34 -30.99 15.45
CA VAL A 611 10.41 -30.96 14.44
C VAL A 611 9.88 -31.40 13.09
N ARG A 612 9.11 -32.49 13.02
CA ARG A 612 8.51 -32.99 11.76
C ARG A 612 7.67 -31.92 11.06
N PHE A 613 6.83 -31.20 11.82
CA PHE A 613 6.02 -30.12 11.27
C PHE A 613 6.84 -28.89 10.86
N ALA A 614 7.90 -28.54 11.61
CA ALA A 614 8.81 -27.45 11.24
C ALA A 614 9.57 -27.75 9.93
N GLU A 615 10.07 -28.98 9.76
CA GLU A 615 10.74 -29.42 8.54
C GLU A 615 9.79 -29.38 7.32
N GLU A 616 8.54 -29.82 7.50
CA GLU A 616 7.51 -29.73 6.46
C GLU A 616 7.22 -28.27 6.09
N ALA A 617 7.11 -27.37 7.08
CA ALA A 617 6.90 -25.94 6.86
C ALA A 617 8.05 -25.32 6.04
N VAL A 618 9.31 -25.65 6.38
CA VAL A 618 10.50 -25.21 5.62
C VAL A 618 10.45 -25.75 4.19
N ALA A 619 10.10 -27.03 3.99
CA ALA A 619 10.00 -27.62 2.66
C ALA A 619 8.92 -26.94 1.79
N VAL A 620 7.76 -26.61 2.37
CA VAL A 620 6.69 -25.86 1.69
C VAL A 620 7.18 -24.44 1.35
N ARG A 621 7.76 -23.72 2.32
CA ARG A 621 8.28 -22.37 2.09
C ARG A 621 9.40 -22.33 1.05
N ARG A 622 10.23 -23.36 0.97
CA ARG A 622 11.30 -23.47 -0.05
C ARG A 622 10.71 -23.56 -1.45
N ARG A 623 9.70 -24.41 -1.67
CA ARG A 623 8.96 -24.48 -2.96
C ARG A 623 8.29 -23.16 -3.32
N VAL A 624 7.68 -22.49 -2.34
CA VAL A 624 7.06 -21.17 -2.56
C VAL A 624 8.11 -20.11 -2.90
N ALA A 625 9.29 -20.17 -2.27
CA ALA A 625 10.39 -19.22 -2.50
C ALA A 625 11.03 -19.36 -3.89
N GLU A 626 10.99 -20.54 -4.52
CA GLU A 626 11.43 -20.78 -5.90
C GLU A 626 10.62 -19.97 -6.93
N SER A 627 9.44 -19.44 -6.58
CA SER A 627 8.62 -18.62 -7.47
C SER A 627 9.14 -17.19 -7.69
N GLY A 628 10.19 -16.77 -6.97
CA GLY A 628 10.88 -15.48 -7.15
C GLY A 628 10.10 -14.22 -6.71
N LEU A 629 8.98 -14.36 -5.99
CA LEU A 629 8.22 -13.19 -5.52
C LEU A 629 8.85 -12.57 -4.25
N PRO A 630 8.94 -11.23 -4.16
CA PRO A 630 9.39 -10.54 -2.94
C PRO A 630 8.49 -10.92 -1.75
N GLY A 631 9.10 -11.27 -0.60
CA GLY A 631 8.42 -11.65 0.64
C GLY A 631 8.47 -13.14 0.97
N HIS A 632 8.48 -14.05 -0.03
CA HIS A 632 8.55 -15.49 0.23
C HIS A 632 9.90 -15.93 0.83
N GLN A 633 10.98 -15.24 0.47
CA GLN A 633 12.31 -15.47 1.05
C GLN A 633 12.37 -15.13 2.54
N ALA A 634 11.73 -14.03 2.95
CA ALA A 634 11.63 -13.68 4.38
C ALA A 634 10.78 -14.69 5.15
N SER A 635 9.68 -15.17 4.55
CA SER A 635 8.87 -16.22 5.18
C SER A 635 9.61 -17.56 5.29
N LEU A 636 10.47 -17.91 4.32
CA LEU A 636 11.35 -19.07 4.43
C LEU A 636 12.37 -18.90 5.55
N ALA A 637 13.01 -17.73 5.65
CA ALA A 637 13.94 -17.45 6.74
C ALA A 637 13.27 -17.53 8.13
N ALA A 638 12.04 -17.03 8.27
CA ALA A 638 11.27 -17.17 9.50
C ALA A 638 10.98 -18.64 9.85
N ALA A 639 10.63 -19.47 8.87
CA ALA A 639 10.42 -20.91 9.08
C ALA A 639 11.72 -21.64 9.46
N LEU A 640 12.85 -21.24 8.88
CA LEU A 640 14.17 -21.75 9.27
C LEU A 640 14.53 -21.37 10.70
N CYS A 641 14.32 -20.12 11.12
CA CYS A 641 14.52 -19.71 12.51
C CYS A 641 13.63 -20.53 13.48
N HIS A 642 12.38 -20.79 13.12
CA HIS A 642 11.49 -21.65 13.89
C HIS A 642 12.01 -23.10 14.00
N LEU A 643 12.56 -23.66 12.91
CA LEU A 643 13.21 -24.98 12.93
C LEU A 643 14.42 -25.01 13.87
N VAL A 644 15.19 -23.91 13.94
CA VAL A 644 16.31 -23.78 14.88
C VAL A 644 15.86 -23.83 16.34
N GLU A 645 14.74 -23.20 16.68
CA GLU A 645 14.17 -23.22 18.03
C GLU A 645 13.64 -24.62 18.41
N THR A 646 13.14 -25.36 17.41
CA THR A 646 12.44 -26.63 17.61
C THR A 646 13.38 -27.84 17.62
N SER A 647 14.46 -27.82 16.83
CA SER A 647 15.40 -28.93 16.72
C SER A 647 16.39 -28.99 17.90
N ASP A 648 16.78 -30.21 18.29
CA ASP A 648 17.90 -30.46 19.22
C ASP A 648 19.22 -30.74 18.50
N ARG A 649 19.18 -31.03 17.20
CA ARG A 649 20.35 -31.45 16.44
C ARG A 649 21.15 -30.22 16.02
N PHE A 650 22.32 -30.05 16.61
CA PHE A 650 23.18 -28.88 16.38
C PHE A 650 23.47 -28.63 14.89
N GLU A 651 23.82 -29.67 14.13
CA GLU A 651 24.13 -29.53 12.69
C GLU A 651 22.93 -28.97 11.90
N ASP A 652 21.72 -29.47 12.16
CA ASP A 652 20.50 -29.02 11.50
C ASP A 652 20.16 -27.57 11.90
N ARG A 653 20.35 -27.22 13.18
CA ARG A 653 20.15 -25.86 13.70
C ARG A 653 21.15 -24.86 13.10
N LEU A 654 22.42 -25.24 13.03
CA LEU A 654 23.46 -24.36 12.47
C LEU A 654 23.20 -24.11 10.99
N ALA A 655 22.95 -25.17 10.21
CA ALA A 655 22.66 -25.06 8.78
C ALA A 655 21.43 -24.18 8.51
N ALA A 656 20.35 -24.36 9.28
CA ALA A 656 19.14 -23.55 9.13
C ALA A 656 19.36 -22.07 9.50
N ALA A 657 20.13 -21.79 10.56
CA ALA A 657 20.44 -20.42 10.97
C ALA A 657 21.33 -19.69 9.94
N GLU A 658 22.36 -20.38 9.41
CA GLU A 658 23.22 -19.85 8.34
C GLU A 658 22.42 -19.59 7.05
N GLU A 659 21.57 -20.53 6.64
CA GLU A 659 20.69 -20.37 5.47
C GLU A 659 19.77 -19.15 5.63
N ALA A 660 19.14 -18.98 6.80
CA ALA A 660 18.25 -17.84 7.07
C ALA A 660 18.97 -16.49 6.93
N VAL A 661 20.17 -16.36 7.50
CA VAL A 661 20.99 -15.15 7.38
C VAL A 661 21.37 -14.90 5.92
N ASP A 662 21.85 -15.92 5.20
CA ASP A 662 22.30 -15.77 3.81
C ASP A 662 21.17 -15.41 2.85
N LEU A 663 19.96 -15.94 3.06
CA LEU A 663 18.77 -15.59 2.28
C LEU A 663 18.38 -14.12 2.48
N LEU A 664 18.39 -13.65 3.73
CA LEU A 664 18.00 -12.27 4.07
C LEU A 664 19.06 -11.24 3.66
N ARG A 665 20.36 -11.58 3.73
CA ARG A 665 21.45 -10.72 3.24
C ARG A 665 21.37 -10.51 1.72
N ARG A 666 21.12 -11.58 0.96
CA ARG A 666 21.03 -11.51 -0.52
C ARG A 666 19.85 -10.70 -1.01
N THR A 667 18.75 -10.67 -0.25
CA THR A 667 17.50 -10.01 -0.67
C THR A 667 17.42 -8.53 -0.26
N GLY A 668 18.20 -8.08 0.73
CA GLY A 668 18.40 -6.66 1.05
C GLY A 668 17.17 -5.88 1.58
N GLY A 669 16.00 -6.52 1.69
CA GLY A 669 14.71 -5.87 1.95
C GLY A 669 14.19 -5.95 3.39
N HIS A 670 14.68 -6.87 4.21
CA HIS A 670 14.06 -7.23 5.49
C HIS A 670 15.01 -7.11 6.68
N ARG A 671 15.34 -5.87 7.08
CA ARG A 671 16.33 -5.62 8.15
C ARG A 671 15.91 -6.19 9.50
N VAL A 672 14.62 -6.15 9.82
CA VAL A 672 14.08 -6.72 11.07
C VAL A 672 14.23 -8.24 11.08
N ASP A 673 13.79 -8.93 10.02
CA ASP A 673 13.96 -10.39 9.91
C ASP A 673 15.44 -10.78 9.95
N LEU A 674 16.31 -9.97 9.33
CA LEU A 674 17.75 -10.22 9.34
C LEU A 674 18.35 -10.09 10.75
N ALA A 675 17.92 -9.10 11.55
CA ALA A 675 18.34 -8.98 12.95
C ALA A 675 17.90 -10.19 13.78
N VAL A 676 16.67 -10.70 13.57
CA VAL A 676 16.17 -11.91 14.23
C VAL A 676 17.00 -13.13 13.82
N ALA A 677 17.28 -13.32 12.52
CA ALA A 677 18.08 -14.43 12.04
C ALA A 677 19.52 -14.41 12.58
N TRP A 678 20.15 -13.24 12.66
CA TRP A 678 21.47 -13.11 13.30
C TRP A 678 21.44 -13.42 14.79
N ALA A 679 20.38 -13.01 15.49
CA ALA A 679 20.23 -13.34 16.91
C ALA A 679 20.07 -14.86 17.11
N THR A 680 19.27 -15.51 16.28
CA THR A 680 19.10 -16.98 16.26
C THR A 680 20.44 -17.68 15.98
N LEU A 681 21.21 -17.24 14.99
CA LEU A 681 22.53 -17.79 14.67
C LEU A 681 23.51 -17.60 15.84
N ALA A 682 23.53 -16.43 16.46
CA ALA A 682 24.36 -16.16 17.63
C ALA A 682 24.06 -17.15 18.77
N GLY A 683 22.78 -17.40 19.07
CA GLY A 683 22.38 -18.35 20.11
C GLY A 683 22.83 -19.79 19.83
N VAL A 684 22.72 -20.25 18.58
CA VAL A 684 23.23 -21.57 18.17
C VAL A 684 24.74 -21.68 18.36
N LEU A 685 25.49 -20.65 17.98
CA LEU A 685 26.95 -20.62 18.12
C LEU A 685 27.40 -20.60 19.59
N LEU A 686 26.65 -19.94 20.48
CA LEU A 686 26.92 -19.92 21.93
C LEU A 686 26.73 -21.31 22.55
N TYR A 687 25.73 -22.06 22.12
CA TYR A 687 25.47 -23.42 22.61
C TYR A 687 26.67 -24.36 22.36
N ASP A 688 27.32 -24.23 21.19
CA ASP A 688 28.49 -25.02 20.79
C ASP A 688 29.83 -24.39 21.18
N ARG A 689 29.82 -23.33 22.02
CA ARG A 689 31.04 -22.63 22.49
C ARG A 689 31.89 -22.01 21.38
N ARG A 690 31.30 -21.66 20.23
CA ARG A 690 31.94 -20.90 19.14
C ARG A 690 31.89 -19.40 19.43
N ASP A 691 32.46 -19.02 20.57
CA ASP A 691 32.30 -17.68 21.16
C ASP A 691 32.69 -16.55 20.20
N TYR A 692 33.81 -16.66 19.48
CA TYR A 692 34.27 -15.61 18.56
C TYR A 692 33.22 -15.30 17.47
N GLU A 693 32.61 -16.34 16.90
CA GLU A 693 31.63 -16.19 15.82
C GLU A 693 30.29 -15.71 16.36
N ALA A 694 29.90 -16.18 17.55
CA ALA A 694 28.72 -15.70 18.25
C ALA A 694 28.80 -14.19 18.54
N HIS A 695 29.94 -13.70 19.05
CA HIS A 695 30.16 -12.28 19.29
C HIS A 695 30.07 -11.44 18.01
N ARG A 696 30.60 -11.96 16.89
CA ARG A 696 30.46 -11.30 15.58
C ARG A 696 28.99 -11.22 15.12
N ALA A 697 28.21 -12.29 15.33
CA ALA A 697 26.79 -12.29 15.03
C ALA A 697 26.02 -11.28 15.92
N VAL A 698 26.38 -11.18 17.20
CA VAL A 698 25.84 -10.14 18.12
C VAL A 698 26.15 -8.73 17.61
N ASP A 699 27.35 -8.47 17.09
CA ASP A 699 27.72 -7.17 16.53
C ASP A 699 26.87 -6.79 15.31
N GLU A 700 26.53 -7.77 14.46
CA GLU A 700 25.60 -7.55 13.34
C GLU A 700 24.18 -7.23 13.84
N VAL A 701 23.69 -7.90 14.88
CA VAL A 701 22.40 -7.55 15.52
C VAL A 701 22.41 -6.10 16.01
N LEU A 702 23.44 -5.70 16.77
CA LEU A 702 23.58 -4.34 17.30
C LEU A 702 23.61 -3.30 16.16
N LEU A 703 24.37 -3.57 15.10
CA LEU A 703 24.48 -2.68 13.94
C LEU A 703 23.13 -2.50 13.23
N ILE A 704 22.44 -3.60 12.95
CA ILE A 704 21.17 -3.56 12.22
C ILE A 704 20.10 -2.82 13.02
N VAL A 705 19.92 -3.17 14.30
CA VAL A 705 18.86 -2.59 15.14
C VAL A 705 19.07 -1.09 15.35
N ARG A 706 20.32 -0.63 15.53
CA ARG A 706 20.65 0.81 15.63
C ARG A 706 20.34 1.61 14.36
N LEU A 707 20.28 0.94 13.20
CA LEU A 707 20.01 1.57 11.90
C LEU A 707 18.54 1.39 11.44
N LEU A 708 17.66 0.84 12.29
CA LEU A 708 16.23 0.71 11.96
C LEU A 708 15.53 2.07 12.06
N PRO A 709 14.69 2.44 11.08
CA PRO A 709 13.89 3.66 11.16
C PRO A 709 12.80 3.50 12.23
N ARG A 710 12.44 4.63 12.89
CA ARG A 710 11.43 4.64 13.97
C ARG A 710 10.10 3.96 13.57
N GLN A 711 9.67 4.12 12.32
CA GLN A 711 8.46 3.50 11.79
C GLN A 711 8.51 1.96 11.83
N ALA A 712 9.66 1.37 11.48
CA ALA A 712 9.84 -0.08 11.57
C ALA A 712 9.85 -0.55 13.02
N LEU A 713 10.41 0.26 13.94
CA LEU A 713 10.42 -0.05 15.36
C LEU A 713 9.03 0.01 15.99
N VAL A 714 8.14 0.91 15.54
CA VAL A 714 6.75 0.97 16.04
C VAL A 714 6.00 -0.34 15.73
N VAL A 715 6.19 -0.88 14.52
CA VAL A 715 5.49 -2.08 14.07
C VAL A 715 6.15 -3.36 14.58
N ASP A 716 7.47 -3.47 14.44
CA ASP A 716 8.22 -4.72 14.69
C ASP A 716 9.02 -4.71 16.01
N GLY A 717 8.96 -3.63 16.79
CA GLY A 717 9.69 -3.46 18.04
C GLY A 717 9.53 -4.62 19.03
N PRO A 718 8.32 -5.15 19.28
CA PRO A 718 8.13 -6.33 20.14
C PRO A 718 8.88 -7.57 19.65
N ARG A 719 8.92 -7.79 18.33
CA ARG A 719 9.54 -8.98 17.73
C ARG A 719 11.06 -8.94 17.85
N VAL A 720 11.66 -7.80 17.52
CA VAL A 720 13.12 -7.58 17.69
C VAL A 720 13.50 -7.65 19.15
N THR A 721 12.72 -7.02 20.03
CA THR A 721 12.96 -7.04 21.48
C THR A 721 13.02 -8.46 22.01
N ARG A 722 12.07 -9.32 21.63
CA ARG A 722 12.04 -10.71 22.09
C ARG A 722 13.32 -11.46 21.72
N ALA A 723 13.77 -11.32 20.46
CA ALA A 723 14.99 -11.97 19.99
C ALA A 723 16.24 -11.45 20.71
N VAL A 724 16.36 -10.13 20.89
CA VAL A 724 17.50 -9.50 21.57
C VAL A 724 17.55 -9.84 23.05
N VAL A 725 16.40 -9.88 23.73
CA VAL A 725 16.30 -10.25 25.15
C VAL A 725 16.66 -11.73 25.35
N ALA A 726 16.17 -12.63 24.50
CA ALA A 726 16.53 -14.05 24.56
C ALA A 726 18.04 -14.25 24.39
N LEU A 727 18.66 -13.59 23.40
CA LEU A 727 20.09 -13.65 23.18
C LEU A 727 20.91 -13.06 24.36
N SER A 728 20.44 -11.96 24.95
CA SER A 728 21.07 -11.35 26.13
C SER A 728 21.07 -12.30 27.34
N ASP A 729 19.99 -13.06 27.53
CA ASP A 729 19.90 -14.09 28.57
C ASP A 729 20.85 -15.26 28.31
N GLU A 730 20.89 -15.75 27.08
CA GLU A 730 21.80 -16.84 26.70
C GLU A 730 23.26 -16.43 26.95
N LEU A 731 23.66 -15.23 26.51
CA LEU A 731 24.99 -14.66 26.79
C LEU A 731 25.27 -14.56 28.29
N SER A 732 24.29 -14.13 29.09
CA SER A 732 24.43 -14.07 30.54
C SER A 732 24.64 -15.46 31.16
N ALA A 733 23.88 -16.46 30.69
CA ALA A 733 23.97 -17.84 31.17
C ALA A 733 25.34 -18.48 30.87
N VAL A 734 25.92 -18.18 29.71
CA VAL A 734 27.27 -18.65 29.35
C VAL A 734 28.41 -17.73 29.82
N ARG A 735 28.10 -16.71 30.64
CA ARG A 735 29.03 -15.75 31.28
C ARG A 735 29.71 -14.73 30.34
N HIS A 736 29.11 -14.45 29.19
CA HIS A 736 29.53 -13.35 28.28
C HIS A 736 28.83 -12.03 28.66
N HIS A 737 29.06 -11.57 29.88
CA HIS A 737 28.29 -10.49 30.50
C HIS A 737 28.42 -9.13 29.79
N GLY A 738 29.55 -8.83 29.13
CA GLY A 738 29.74 -7.57 28.40
C GLY A 738 28.74 -7.39 27.26
N LYS A 739 28.63 -8.40 26.39
CA LYS A 739 27.66 -8.39 25.27
C LYS A 739 26.21 -8.48 25.74
N ALA A 740 25.95 -9.21 26.83
CA ALA A 740 24.62 -9.25 27.42
C ALA A 740 24.14 -7.86 27.84
N VAL A 741 25.02 -7.06 28.47
CA VAL A 741 24.72 -5.68 28.85
C VAL A 741 24.53 -4.78 27.62
N GLU A 742 25.39 -4.86 26.60
CA GLU A 742 25.24 -4.07 25.36
C GLU A 742 23.88 -4.29 24.69
N LEU A 743 23.39 -5.53 24.65
CA LEU A 743 22.07 -5.86 24.11
C LEU A 743 20.93 -5.35 25.00
N ALA A 744 21.06 -5.45 26.33
CA ALA A 744 20.06 -4.94 27.26
C ALA A 744 19.94 -3.40 27.18
N GLU A 745 21.06 -2.69 27.04
CA GLU A 745 21.09 -1.24 26.82
C GLU A 745 20.40 -0.85 25.50
N LEU A 746 20.64 -1.61 24.43
CA LEU A 746 19.97 -1.40 23.15
C LEU A 746 18.43 -1.49 23.28
N VAL A 747 17.91 -2.47 24.03
CA VAL A 747 16.46 -2.62 24.27
C VAL A 747 15.89 -1.43 25.05
N VAL A 748 16.62 -0.92 26.05
CA VAL A 748 16.22 0.30 26.79
C VAL A 748 16.11 1.50 25.87
N VAL A 749 17.07 1.71 24.97
CA VAL A 749 17.04 2.80 23.99
C VAL A 749 15.87 2.64 23.02
N LEU A 750 15.65 1.43 22.50
CA LEU A 750 14.55 1.13 21.56
C LEU A 750 13.19 1.53 22.15
N TRP A 751 12.88 1.12 23.38
CA TRP A 751 11.58 1.43 23.99
C TRP A 751 11.44 2.85 24.47
N ARG A 752 12.55 3.52 24.83
CA ARG A 752 12.54 4.95 25.11
C ARG A 752 12.11 5.74 23.88
N ASP A 753 12.61 5.39 22.70
CA ASP A 753 12.31 6.10 21.45
C ASP A 753 10.87 5.83 20.94
N LEU A 754 10.28 4.69 21.32
CA LEU A 754 8.90 4.30 21.00
C LEU A 754 7.85 4.84 21.98
N THR A 755 8.27 5.46 23.08
CA THR A 755 7.37 6.06 24.08
C THR A 755 6.32 5.09 24.65
N ASP A 756 6.62 3.79 24.72
CA ASP A 756 5.81 2.79 25.44
C ASP A 756 6.31 2.70 26.89
N PRO A 757 5.61 3.27 27.87
CA PRO A 757 6.09 3.31 29.24
C PRO A 757 6.15 1.92 29.89
N ALA A 758 5.27 0.99 29.48
CA ALA A 758 5.22 -0.35 30.08
C ALA A 758 6.39 -1.21 29.59
N ALA A 759 6.67 -1.18 28.29
CA ALA A 759 7.80 -1.91 27.71
C ALA A 759 9.15 -1.34 28.16
N HIS A 760 9.23 -0.02 28.34
CA HIS A 760 10.44 0.64 28.84
C HIS A 760 10.78 0.24 30.30
N LEU A 761 9.77 0.13 31.17
CA LEU A 761 9.95 -0.38 32.54
C LEU A 761 10.56 -1.78 32.56
N TYR A 762 10.02 -2.68 31.73
CA TYR A 762 10.54 -4.03 31.59
C TYR A 762 11.98 -4.03 31.08
N ALA A 763 12.31 -3.21 30.07
CA ALA A 763 13.66 -3.09 29.54
C ALA A 763 14.68 -2.66 30.60
N LEU A 764 14.33 -1.68 31.45
CA LEU A 764 15.20 -1.24 32.56
C LEU A 764 15.44 -2.35 33.59
N HIS A 765 14.38 -3.09 33.94
CA HIS A 765 14.53 -4.23 34.83
C HIS A 765 15.50 -5.29 34.27
N ARG A 766 15.39 -5.60 32.97
CA ARG A 766 16.29 -6.55 32.29
C ARG A 766 17.73 -6.05 32.24
N LEU A 767 17.96 -4.75 32.02
CA LEU A 767 19.28 -4.14 32.10
C LEU A 767 19.89 -4.26 33.51
N ALA A 768 19.10 -4.03 34.56
CA ALA A 768 19.57 -4.21 35.93
C ALA A 768 20.01 -5.65 36.22
N LEU A 769 19.27 -6.65 35.71
CA LEU A 769 19.67 -8.05 35.83
C LEU A 769 20.99 -8.32 35.10
N ALA A 770 21.15 -7.85 33.86
CA ALA A 770 22.38 -8.04 33.09
C ALA A 770 23.59 -7.39 33.77
N LEU A 771 23.45 -6.15 34.27
CA LEU A 771 24.49 -5.45 35.04
C LEU A 771 24.85 -6.18 36.34
N GLY A 772 23.85 -6.73 37.04
CA GLY A 772 24.04 -7.51 38.25
C GLY A 772 24.85 -8.79 37.99
N GLN A 773 24.56 -9.51 36.90
CA GLN A 773 25.34 -10.68 36.48
C GLN A 773 26.77 -10.31 36.07
N ALA A 774 26.96 -9.11 35.50
CA ALA A 774 28.27 -8.54 35.19
C ALA A 774 29.06 -8.04 36.43
N ARG A 775 28.52 -8.22 37.65
CA ARG A 775 29.08 -7.70 38.92
C ARG A 775 29.22 -6.17 38.98
N ARG A 776 28.47 -5.43 38.16
CA ARG A 776 28.37 -3.96 38.20
C ARG A 776 27.24 -3.56 39.17
N HIS A 777 27.37 -3.96 40.43
CA HIS A 777 26.26 -3.94 41.39
C HIS A 777 25.71 -2.54 41.70
N ASP A 778 26.55 -1.51 41.74
CA ASP A 778 26.09 -0.13 41.95
C ASP A 778 25.24 0.38 40.78
N GLU A 779 25.70 0.19 39.54
CA GLU A 779 24.94 0.58 38.35
C GLU A 779 23.64 -0.23 38.21
N ALA A 780 23.71 -1.54 38.50
CA ALA A 780 22.54 -2.41 38.51
C ALA A 780 21.50 -1.92 39.53
N ARG A 781 21.93 -1.53 40.73
CA ARG A 781 21.07 -1.01 41.79
C ARG A 781 20.40 0.28 41.35
N ASP A 782 21.14 1.21 40.75
CA ASP A 782 20.63 2.51 40.34
C ASP A 782 19.61 2.38 39.19
N VAL A 783 19.86 1.49 38.23
CA VAL A 783 18.91 1.15 37.16
C VAL A 783 17.66 0.45 37.74
N ALA A 784 17.82 -0.50 38.66
CA ALA A 784 16.69 -1.16 39.33
C ALA A 784 15.84 -0.17 40.14
N HIS A 785 16.47 0.76 40.84
CA HIS A 785 15.80 1.84 41.55
C HIS A 785 14.98 2.71 40.60
N THR A 786 15.59 3.11 39.47
CA THR A 786 14.95 3.92 38.44
C THR A 786 13.71 3.22 37.88
N ALA A 787 13.82 1.92 37.60
CA ALA A 787 12.69 1.12 37.14
C ALA A 787 11.55 1.13 38.18
N VAL A 788 11.85 0.86 39.45
CA VAL A 788 10.86 0.87 40.55
C VAL A 788 10.17 2.24 40.66
N VAL A 789 10.92 3.35 40.65
CA VAL A 789 10.36 4.70 40.71
C VAL A 789 9.42 4.97 39.53
N LEU A 790 9.80 4.57 38.31
CA LEU A 790 8.94 4.73 37.15
C LEU A 790 7.67 3.88 37.26
N TRP A 791 7.72 2.68 37.84
CA TRP A 791 6.51 1.88 38.14
C TRP A 791 5.57 2.65 39.07
N HIS A 792 6.09 3.29 40.13
CA HIS A 792 5.29 4.11 41.04
C HIS A 792 4.69 5.35 40.38
N LEU A 793 5.37 5.95 39.41
CA LEU A 793 4.88 7.15 38.70
C LEU A 793 3.84 6.81 37.62
N LEU A 794 3.92 5.64 37.00
CA LEU A 794 3.14 5.26 35.82
C LEU A 794 1.91 4.38 36.14
N ARG A 795 1.75 3.93 37.39
CA ARG A 795 0.68 3.00 37.80
C ARG A 795 0.01 3.45 39.09
N THR A 796 -1.30 3.20 39.18
CA THR A 796 -2.07 3.42 40.42
C THR A 796 -1.73 2.36 41.47
N PRO A 797 -2.00 2.63 42.77
CA PRO A 797 -1.76 1.66 43.84
C PRO A 797 -2.47 0.31 43.63
N GLU A 798 -3.68 0.33 43.08
CA GLU A 798 -4.46 -0.87 42.78
C GLU A 798 -3.80 -1.70 41.68
N ASN A 799 -3.33 -1.04 40.61
CA ASN A 799 -2.64 -1.70 39.49
C ASN A 799 -1.31 -2.32 39.93
N LEU A 800 -0.57 -1.64 40.82
CA LEU A 800 0.70 -2.14 41.37
C LEU A 800 0.52 -3.40 42.23
N ALA A 801 -0.64 -3.56 42.88
CA ALA A 801 -0.89 -4.72 43.74
C ALA A 801 -1.10 -6.03 42.94
N ALA A 802 -1.38 -5.94 41.64
CA ALA A 802 -1.57 -7.08 40.75
C ALA A 802 -0.46 -7.22 39.67
N ASP A 803 0.54 -6.33 39.66
CA ASP A 803 1.60 -6.32 38.63
C ASP A 803 2.77 -7.25 39.02
N ILE A 804 2.92 -8.34 38.27
CA ILE A 804 3.99 -9.34 38.45
C ILE A 804 5.37 -8.72 38.21
N GLY A 805 5.53 -7.89 37.17
CA GLY A 805 6.80 -7.27 36.82
C GLY A 805 7.28 -6.30 37.89
N TYR A 806 6.35 -5.60 38.54
CA TYR A 806 6.65 -4.73 39.68
C TYR A 806 7.19 -5.52 40.88
N SER A 807 6.60 -6.68 41.20
CA SER A 807 7.11 -7.55 42.27
C SER A 807 8.55 -8.02 41.99
N GLU A 808 8.84 -8.44 40.76
CA GLU A 808 10.17 -8.90 40.35
C GLU A 808 11.23 -7.79 40.37
N ALA A 809 10.83 -6.57 39.98
CA ALA A 809 11.68 -5.38 40.06
C ALA A 809 12.04 -5.02 41.51
N LEU A 810 11.06 -5.03 42.42
CA LEU A 810 11.28 -4.79 43.86
C LEU A 810 12.22 -5.84 44.47
N ALA A 811 11.99 -7.12 44.18
CA ALA A 811 12.84 -8.21 44.67
C ALA A 811 14.28 -8.09 44.15
N THR A 812 14.45 -7.65 42.89
CA THR A 812 15.77 -7.45 42.30
C THR A 812 16.49 -6.24 42.88
N TYR A 813 15.79 -5.12 43.06
CA TYR A 813 16.33 -3.94 43.73
C TYR A 813 16.79 -4.27 45.16
N ALA A 814 15.95 -4.97 45.94
CA ALA A 814 16.29 -5.37 47.31
C ALA A 814 17.55 -6.25 47.38
N ARG A 815 17.66 -7.26 46.50
CA ARG A 815 18.87 -8.10 46.40
C ARG A 815 20.12 -7.32 46.05
N LEU A 816 20.02 -6.35 45.14
CA LEU A 816 21.14 -5.52 44.74
C LEU A 816 21.59 -4.60 45.88
N CYS A 817 20.66 -4.02 46.64
CA CYS A 817 20.96 -3.27 47.85
C CYS A 817 21.63 -4.11 48.93
N ALA A 818 21.20 -5.37 49.12
CA ALA A 818 21.86 -6.31 50.03
C ALA A 818 23.31 -6.60 49.58
N ALA A 819 23.51 -6.83 48.28
CA ALA A 819 24.84 -7.11 47.72
C ALA A 819 25.81 -5.91 47.81
N THR A 820 25.32 -4.67 47.77
CA THR A 820 26.13 -3.45 47.91
C THR A 820 26.20 -2.91 49.34
N GLY A 821 25.45 -3.48 50.29
CA GLY A 821 25.37 -2.98 51.67
C GLY A 821 24.71 -1.60 51.81
N THR A 822 23.91 -1.17 50.83
CA THR A 822 23.38 0.20 50.77
C THR A 822 21.87 0.26 50.97
N ALA A 823 21.39 1.21 51.78
CA ALA A 823 19.96 1.44 52.02
C ALA A 823 19.18 0.18 52.46
N LEU A 824 19.79 -0.65 53.32
CA LEU A 824 19.27 -1.95 53.74
C LEU A 824 17.86 -1.89 54.38
N GLU A 825 17.54 -0.81 55.11
CA GLU A 825 16.18 -0.60 55.65
C GLU A 825 15.12 -0.45 54.54
N HIS A 826 15.43 0.29 53.48
CA HIS A 826 14.54 0.47 52.33
C HIS A 826 14.48 -0.80 51.48
N ALA A 827 15.58 -1.55 51.39
CA ALA A 827 15.65 -2.84 50.73
C ALA A 827 14.72 -3.87 51.40
N LEU A 828 14.66 -3.86 52.73
CA LEU A 828 13.79 -4.77 53.49
C LEU A 828 12.30 -4.45 53.26
N ASP A 829 11.93 -3.17 53.25
CA ASP A 829 10.55 -2.77 52.91
C ASP A 829 10.18 -3.15 51.47
N ALA A 830 11.09 -2.91 50.52
CA ALA A 830 10.92 -3.33 49.13
C ALA A 830 10.73 -4.84 48.98
N ALA A 831 11.54 -5.65 49.69
CA ALA A 831 11.44 -7.12 49.67
C ALA A 831 10.10 -7.61 50.27
N HIS A 832 9.67 -7.06 51.41
CA HIS A 832 8.36 -7.38 51.99
C HIS A 832 7.21 -6.98 51.08
N ARG A 833 7.32 -5.83 50.41
CA ARG A 833 6.32 -5.39 49.42
C ARG A 833 6.28 -6.31 48.21
N ALA A 834 7.43 -6.78 47.72
CA ALA A 834 7.50 -7.77 46.64
C ALA A 834 6.74 -9.05 46.99
N VAL A 835 6.91 -9.58 48.21
CA VAL A 835 6.20 -10.78 48.69
C VAL A 835 4.68 -10.57 48.75
N ARG A 836 4.23 -9.39 49.21
CA ARG A 836 2.79 -9.07 49.25
C ARG A 836 2.19 -9.06 47.85
N VAL A 837 2.82 -8.35 46.90
CA VAL A 837 2.37 -8.26 45.50
C VAL A 837 2.41 -9.64 44.83
N ALA A 838 3.44 -10.45 45.09
CA ALA A 838 3.56 -11.79 44.54
C ALA A 838 2.40 -12.71 44.95
N ARG A 839 1.92 -12.58 46.20
CA ARG A 839 0.77 -13.34 46.73
C ARG A 839 -0.56 -12.88 46.13
N THR A 840 -0.74 -11.58 45.92
CA THR A 840 -1.98 -11.01 45.36
C THR A 840 -2.09 -11.22 43.86
N ALA A 841 -0.97 -11.15 43.12
CA ALA A 841 -0.92 -11.31 41.67
C ALA A 841 -0.93 -12.78 41.19
N ASN A 842 -1.17 -13.76 42.08
CA ASN A 842 -1.14 -15.20 41.79
C ASN A 842 0.12 -15.65 41.02
N THR A 843 1.28 -15.15 41.44
CA THR A 843 2.56 -15.45 40.76
C THR A 843 2.93 -16.94 40.85
N SER A 844 3.74 -17.40 39.88
CA SER A 844 4.28 -18.77 39.92
C SER A 844 5.03 -19.04 41.24
N PRO A 845 5.10 -20.30 41.72
CA PRO A 845 5.85 -20.67 42.92
C PRO A 845 7.30 -20.14 42.89
N ALA A 846 7.93 -20.13 41.72
CA ALA A 846 9.28 -19.60 41.52
C ALA A 846 9.38 -18.09 41.75
N GLY A 847 8.36 -17.31 41.36
CA GLY A 847 8.29 -15.87 41.59
C GLY A 847 8.20 -15.53 43.07
N LEU A 848 7.34 -16.25 43.81
CA LEU A 848 7.22 -16.09 45.25
C LEU A 848 8.52 -16.50 45.97
N THR A 849 9.17 -17.59 45.55
CA THR A 849 10.48 -17.99 46.07
C THR A 849 11.52 -16.89 45.87
N ARG A 850 11.61 -16.28 44.68
CA ARG A 850 12.56 -15.17 44.42
C ARG A 850 12.33 -13.98 45.37
N ALA A 851 11.08 -13.62 45.63
CA ALA A 851 10.74 -12.54 46.55
C ALA A 851 11.11 -12.88 48.01
N LEU A 852 10.87 -14.11 48.45
CA LEU A 852 11.27 -14.58 49.79
C LEU A 852 12.79 -14.62 49.94
N THR A 853 13.51 -15.14 48.94
CA THR A 853 14.98 -15.14 48.93
C THR A 853 15.55 -13.72 49.01
N ALA A 854 14.88 -12.72 48.43
CA ALA A 854 15.29 -11.33 48.58
C ALA A 854 15.19 -10.83 50.02
N VAL A 855 14.18 -11.26 50.78
CA VAL A 855 14.05 -10.94 52.21
C VAL A 855 15.20 -11.56 53.00
N ASP A 856 15.47 -12.85 52.79
CA ASP A 856 16.55 -13.56 53.48
C ASP A 856 17.91 -12.91 53.23
N LEU A 857 18.22 -12.58 51.97
CA LEU A 857 19.48 -11.93 51.59
C LEU A 857 19.65 -10.54 52.23
N VAL A 858 18.56 -9.77 52.37
CA VAL A 858 18.62 -8.46 53.04
C VAL A 858 18.79 -8.63 54.55
N LEU A 859 18.10 -9.59 55.18
CA LEU A 859 18.24 -9.86 56.61
C LEU A 859 19.65 -10.34 56.96
N ASP A 860 20.23 -11.21 56.13
CA ASP A 860 21.61 -11.66 56.28
C ASP A 860 22.58 -10.47 56.18
N ALA A 861 22.41 -9.62 55.17
CA ALA A 861 23.24 -8.42 55.00
C ALA A 861 23.11 -7.41 56.17
N VAL A 862 21.94 -7.33 56.81
CA VAL A 862 21.73 -6.52 58.04
C VAL A 862 22.40 -7.16 59.26
N ALA A 863 22.41 -8.51 59.34
CA ALA A 863 22.98 -9.26 60.45
C ALA A 863 24.52 -9.33 60.43
N THR A 864 25.15 -9.19 59.27
CA THR A 864 26.60 -9.08 59.11
C THR A 864 27.00 -7.64 58.78
N PRO A 865 27.30 -6.78 59.77
CA PRO A 865 27.82 -5.45 59.48
C PRO A 865 29.17 -5.56 58.77
N SER A 866 29.30 -4.84 57.65
CA SER A 866 30.48 -4.76 56.77
C SER A 866 31.75 -4.31 57.49
#